data_AF-A0A198UHG9-F1
#
_entry.id   AF-A0A198UHG9-F1
#
_cell.length_a   1.000
_cell.length_b   1.000
_cell.length_c   1.000
_cell.angle_alpha   90.00
_cell.angle_beta   90.00
_cell.angle_gamma   90.00
#
_symmetry.space_group_name_H-M   'P 1'
#
loop_
_entity.id
_entity.type
_entity.pdbx_description
1 polymer ?
#
loop_
_entity_poly.entity_id
_entity_poly.type
_entity_poly.pdbx_seq_one_letter_code
_entity_poly.pdbx_strand_id
1 'polypeptide(L)'
;MNNPHDFIEDSNPTSNPNFADILNQTVSRRTILKGGAGLTAAAMFGSLPLMASTNSTTAPTKTNLARPTKLQFKAVPHYTGNDMKVAEGYTARAFLHLGEPLIDGIEAFRDNREHSGESFLYRMGDNHDGMHFYGMTNGKFDPNQSNRALLAINHEYTNENLHPMGFFTQEDNNAAPIYRKKRLAMDVRRDANAHGVAVVELRKTGDRYEMVKNSPFNKRFSSATTVDFAGAAAGSKMLVTKFDKSGKSTWGINNQCGSGMSPWGTYLTTEENFLNVFARGEDKAKIGTQADIALARYGLKENSTGGGYLWHTADDKEGIVTDEFSRWEATAKANDASADYRNGFNGFGYIVEIDPFYPKARAVKRTSLGRFAHENCAFVPPVAGKPVVFYMGDDARGEYIYKFVSKAKWSPNDVGKGLKAGDKYMNDGTLYVTVFNADGTGEWRELSYGKVNHKDYQFKDQADVVINARLAADSVGATKMDRPEWISVSPITGEVYVTLTNNSKRTVEATDATNPRSYNNKGNQHGHIVRWRERGEHTATAFDWDVYLFAAPNDLTEQNLSNLSAENDLSSPDGLYFDPRGVLWIQTDDSAYTKTTNCMLLAALPSHVGDGKIMTTTTGHNTPVGAMATNDTLKRFFVGPKGCEVTGITMTPDFKTLFINIQHPGEDSPDVTWGAVPGGRVPRSATVMITKNDGGVILGESLQNMA
;
A
#
# COMPACT_ATOMS: atom_id res chain seq x y z
N MET A 1 -3.81 -19.41 -16.25
CA MET A 1 -4.66 -18.36 -16.83
C MET A 1 -4.60 -17.29 -15.77
N ASN A 2 -4.00 -16.13 -16.05
CA ASN A 2 -3.83 -15.10 -15.03
C ASN A 2 -5.17 -14.86 -14.32
N ASN A 3 -5.14 -14.86 -12.98
CA ASN A 3 -6.27 -14.49 -12.15
C ASN A 3 -6.83 -13.15 -12.66
N PRO A 4 -8.10 -13.06 -13.09
CA PRO A 4 -8.67 -11.82 -13.59
C PRO A 4 -8.71 -10.70 -12.54
N HIS A 5 -8.41 -11.02 -11.28
CA HIS A 5 -8.43 -10.13 -10.14
C HIS A 5 -7.08 -9.48 -9.79
N ASP A 6 -5.98 -9.96 -10.38
CA ASP A 6 -4.66 -9.28 -10.39
C ASP A 6 -4.56 -8.37 -11.62
N PHE A 7 -5.38 -7.32 -11.62
CA PHE A 7 -5.46 -6.33 -12.68
C PHE A 7 -4.50 -5.17 -12.38
N ILE A 8 -3.40 -5.09 -13.12
CA ILE A 8 -2.49 -3.93 -13.04
C ILE A 8 -3.03 -2.79 -13.91
N GLU A 9 -3.54 -1.75 -13.26
CA GLU A 9 -4.06 -0.52 -13.85
C GLU A 9 -2.99 0.22 -14.68
N ASP A 10 -3.39 0.77 -15.83
CA ASP A 10 -2.50 1.35 -16.85
C ASP A 10 -3.28 2.38 -17.70
N SER A 11 -3.85 3.39 -17.03
CA SER A 11 -4.66 4.43 -17.67
C SER A 11 -3.98 5.79 -17.74
N ASN A 12 -2.74 5.93 -17.27
CA ASN A 12 -1.99 7.18 -17.38
C ASN A 12 -1.61 7.48 -18.83
N PRO A 13 -2.33 8.38 -19.54
CA PRO A 13 -2.11 8.62 -20.95
C PRO A 13 -1.09 9.73 -21.19
N THR A 14 -0.53 10.31 -20.11
CA THR A 14 0.26 11.53 -20.22
C THR A 14 1.61 11.24 -20.86
N SER A 15 2.07 12.24 -21.62
CA SER A 15 3.48 12.43 -21.96
C SER A 15 4.22 13.19 -20.86
N ASN A 16 3.73 13.14 -19.61
CA ASN A 16 4.46 13.75 -18.51
C ASN A 16 5.86 13.15 -18.43
N PRO A 17 6.84 13.93 -17.94
CA PRO A 17 8.23 13.59 -18.13
C PRO A 17 8.52 12.14 -17.74
N ASN A 18 9.02 11.38 -18.71
CA ASN A 18 10.01 10.33 -18.49
C ASN A 18 11.40 10.97 -18.68
N PHE A 19 11.65 12.11 -18.03
CA PHE A 19 12.80 13.05 -18.11
C PHE A 19 13.40 13.47 -19.48
N ALA A 20 13.34 12.68 -20.55
CA ALA A 20 13.96 12.93 -21.84
C ALA A 20 13.53 14.27 -22.49
N ASP A 21 12.33 14.77 -22.18
CA ASP A 21 11.80 16.00 -22.77
C ASP A 21 12.32 17.30 -22.10
N ILE A 22 12.91 17.22 -20.89
CA ILE A 22 13.42 18.42 -20.18
C ILE A 22 14.82 18.80 -20.68
N LEU A 23 15.57 17.87 -21.28
CA LEU A 23 16.90 18.16 -21.82
C LEU A 23 16.86 19.14 -23.00
N ASN A 24 15.79 19.13 -23.81
CA ASN A 24 15.66 20.03 -24.98
C ASN A 24 15.16 21.44 -24.63
N GLN A 25 14.50 21.64 -23.50
CA GLN A 25 14.08 22.99 -23.06
C GLN A 25 15.20 23.76 -22.35
N THR A 26 16.19 23.06 -21.79
CA THR A 26 17.29 23.69 -21.04
C THR A 26 18.40 24.23 -21.98
N VAL A 27 18.51 23.69 -23.20
CA VAL A 27 19.47 24.15 -24.23
C VAL A 27 19.04 25.49 -24.86
N SER A 28 17.76 25.86 -24.77
CA SER A 28 17.26 27.16 -25.28
C SER A 28 17.58 28.37 -24.39
N ARG A 29 18.03 28.18 -23.14
CA ARG A 29 18.21 29.30 -22.18
C ARG A 29 19.66 29.63 -21.82
N ARG A 30 20.66 28.93 -22.39
CA ARG A 30 22.08 29.26 -22.20
C ARG A 30 22.76 29.65 -23.50
N THR A 31 22.38 30.82 -24.01
CA THR A 31 23.27 31.62 -24.84
C THR A 31 23.26 33.05 -24.31
N ILE A 32 24.44 33.64 -24.17
CA ILE A 32 24.75 35.02 -23.78
C ILE A 32 24.89 35.26 -22.27
N LEU A 33 26.10 35.04 -21.73
CA LEU A 33 26.99 36.15 -21.36
C LEU A 33 28.43 35.66 -21.23
N LYS A 34 29.25 36.02 -22.22
CA LYS A 34 30.72 36.03 -22.14
C LYS A 34 31.14 37.30 -21.42
N GLY A 35 32.06 37.21 -20.47
CA GLY A 35 32.97 38.31 -20.11
C GLY A 35 33.11 38.56 -18.61
N GLY A 36 34.34 38.43 -18.10
CA GLY A 36 34.77 39.03 -16.83
C GLY A 36 35.47 38.07 -15.88
N ALA A 37 36.81 38.04 -15.91
CA ALA A 37 37.67 37.28 -15.01
C ALA A 37 37.70 37.88 -13.58
N GLY A 38 37.88 37.02 -12.58
CA GLY A 38 38.15 37.41 -11.19
C GLY A 38 38.45 36.21 -10.29
N LEU A 39 39.72 35.82 -10.21
CA LEU A 39 40.30 34.86 -9.25
C LEU A 39 40.14 35.38 -7.80
N THR A 40 39.77 34.53 -6.81
CA THR A 40 40.70 33.97 -5.79
C THR A 40 40.02 33.17 -4.67
N ALA A 41 40.70 32.06 -4.34
CA ALA A 41 40.95 31.44 -3.02
C ALA A 41 39.86 30.63 -2.29
N ALA A 42 40.12 29.32 -2.27
CA ALA A 42 39.65 28.35 -1.30
C ALA A 42 40.23 28.61 0.10
N ALA A 43 39.40 28.50 1.14
CA ALA A 43 39.69 27.94 2.46
C ALA A 43 38.52 28.24 3.42
N MET A 44 37.89 27.19 3.96
CA MET A 44 37.38 27.08 5.35
C MET A 44 36.58 25.77 5.47
N PHE A 45 37.31 24.69 5.79
CA PHE A 45 36.76 23.54 6.48
C PHE A 45 36.44 23.94 7.93
N GLY A 46 35.32 23.46 8.47
CA GLY A 46 35.16 23.22 9.90
C GLY A 46 34.21 24.16 10.65
N SER A 47 32.98 23.71 10.86
CA SER A 47 32.37 23.60 12.20
C SER A 47 30.96 23.01 12.10
N LEU A 48 30.82 21.77 12.56
CA LEU A 48 29.55 21.16 12.93
C LEU A 48 28.97 21.93 14.13
N PRO A 49 27.71 22.39 14.11
CA PRO A 49 26.98 22.60 15.34
C PRO A 49 26.39 21.26 15.78
N LEU A 50 26.91 20.74 16.87
CA LEU A 50 26.29 19.72 17.71
C LEU A 50 24.89 20.23 18.13
N MET A 51 23.84 19.78 17.46
CA MET A 51 22.46 20.08 17.86
C MET A 51 22.14 19.29 19.14
N ALA A 52 22.02 20.02 20.24
CA ALA A 52 21.58 19.50 21.53
C ALA A 52 20.15 18.94 21.43
N SER A 53 19.99 17.66 21.77
CA SER A 53 18.71 16.98 21.89
C SER A 53 17.79 17.70 22.88
N THR A 54 16.69 18.25 22.39
CA THR A 54 15.55 18.64 23.23
C THR A 54 14.71 17.40 23.49
N ASN A 55 14.39 17.16 24.77
CA ASN A 55 13.57 16.03 25.21
C ASN A 55 12.17 16.11 24.57
N SER A 56 11.97 15.36 23.48
CA SER A 56 10.66 15.10 22.88
C SER A 56 10.04 13.86 23.53
N THR A 57 8.87 14.02 24.14
CA THR A 57 8.15 12.95 24.85
C THR A 57 7.25 12.09 23.94
N THR A 58 7.48 12.09 22.62
CA THR A 58 6.83 11.15 21.68
C THR A 58 7.77 10.81 20.52
N ALA A 59 8.97 10.33 20.85
CA ALA A 59 9.76 9.50 19.94
C ALA A 59 9.09 8.11 19.81
N PRO A 60 9.39 7.30 18.77
CA PRO A 60 9.19 5.85 18.86
C PRO A 60 9.75 5.40 20.22
N THR A 61 9.05 4.47 20.87
CA THR A 61 9.46 3.88 22.15
C THR A 61 10.98 3.79 22.18
N LYS A 62 11.66 4.54 23.06
CA LYS A 62 13.12 4.48 23.16
C LYS A 62 13.45 3.00 23.39
N THR A 63 13.86 2.32 22.33
CA THR A 63 14.23 0.92 22.42
C THR A 63 15.60 0.94 23.07
N ASN A 64 15.76 0.19 24.17
CA ASN A 64 17.07 -0.04 24.77
C ASN A 64 17.95 -0.95 23.89
N LEU A 65 17.43 -1.44 22.77
CA LEU A 65 18.17 -2.25 21.80
C LEU A 65 18.82 -1.34 20.77
N ALA A 66 20.14 -1.46 20.62
CA ALA A 66 20.88 -0.81 19.55
C ALA A 66 20.49 -1.38 18.19
N ARG A 67 20.63 -0.56 17.14
CA ARG A 67 20.56 -1.01 15.75
C ARG A 67 21.66 -2.05 15.50
N PRO A 68 21.35 -3.22 14.88
CA PRO A 68 22.40 -4.13 14.41
C PRO A 68 23.36 -3.42 13.44
N THR A 69 24.67 -3.69 13.57
CA THR A 69 25.67 -3.18 12.62
C THR A 69 25.94 -4.13 11.45
N LYS A 70 25.52 -5.40 11.59
CA LYS A 70 25.55 -6.44 10.57
C LYS A 70 24.50 -7.50 10.85
N LEU A 71 24.02 -8.17 9.81
CA LEU A 71 23.09 -9.30 9.91
C LEU A 71 23.86 -10.60 10.12
N GLN A 72 23.67 -11.27 11.26
CA GLN A 72 24.46 -12.45 11.65
C GLN A 72 23.75 -13.79 11.41
N PHE A 73 22.44 -13.80 11.15
CA PHE A 73 21.75 -15.03 10.79
C PHE A 73 22.22 -15.56 9.43
N LYS A 74 22.05 -16.87 9.24
CA LYS A 74 22.28 -17.54 7.95
C LYS A 74 21.09 -17.29 7.04
N ALA A 75 21.35 -16.80 5.82
CA ALA A 75 20.29 -16.55 4.85
C ALA A 75 19.49 -17.82 4.55
N VAL A 76 18.17 -17.67 4.43
CA VAL A 76 17.29 -18.74 3.96
C VAL A 76 17.59 -18.97 2.46
N PRO A 77 17.83 -20.23 2.03
CA PRO A 77 18.03 -20.51 0.62
C PRO A 77 16.74 -20.29 -0.19
N HIS A 78 16.87 -20.16 -1.50
CA HIS A 78 15.72 -20.21 -2.40
C HIS A 78 14.89 -21.47 -2.16
N TYR A 79 13.57 -21.35 -2.27
CA TYR A 79 12.64 -22.44 -2.06
C TYR A 79 11.37 -22.25 -2.90
N THR A 80 10.88 -23.33 -3.53
CA THR A 80 9.73 -23.31 -4.45
C THR A 80 8.62 -24.29 -4.05
N GLY A 81 8.69 -24.84 -2.83
CA GLY A 81 7.71 -25.81 -2.34
C GLY A 81 6.53 -25.17 -1.60
N ASN A 82 5.71 -26.00 -0.97
CA ASN A 82 4.42 -25.60 -0.40
C ASN A 82 4.48 -25.22 1.09
N ASP A 83 5.65 -25.27 1.73
CA ASP A 83 5.83 -24.88 3.14
C ASP A 83 6.40 -23.46 3.28
N MET A 84 6.43 -22.97 4.51
CA MET A 84 7.23 -21.80 4.87
C MET A 84 8.65 -22.20 5.28
N LYS A 85 9.64 -21.36 4.96
CA LYS A 85 11.02 -21.46 5.46
C LYS A 85 11.39 -20.17 6.19
N VAL A 86 12.05 -20.28 7.34
CA VAL A 86 12.53 -19.15 8.14
C VAL A 86 13.98 -19.40 8.54
N ALA A 87 14.71 -18.33 8.87
CA ALA A 87 16.10 -18.41 9.33
C ALA A 87 16.28 -19.41 10.48
N GLU A 88 17.45 -20.05 10.52
CA GLU A 88 17.80 -20.99 11.59
C GLU A 88 17.73 -20.32 12.97
N GLY A 89 17.17 -21.03 13.95
CA GLY A 89 16.94 -20.49 15.30
C GLY A 89 15.61 -19.75 15.46
N TYR A 90 14.76 -19.73 14.44
CA TYR A 90 13.39 -19.18 14.46
C TYR A 90 12.35 -20.24 14.15
N THR A 91 11.10 -19.94 14.52
CA THR A 91 9.91 -20.73 14.16
C THR A 91 8.83 -19.79 13.62
N ALA A 92 8.24 -20.15 12.47
CA ALA A 92 7.09 -19.48 11.87
C ALA A 92 5.82 -20.33 12.07
N ARG A 93 4.71 -19.72 12.50
CA ARG A 93 3.43 -20.42 12.76
C ARG A 93 2.26 -19.63 12.20
N ALA A 94 1.47 -20.25 11.33
CA ALA A 94 0.26 -19.65 10.77
C ALA A 94 -0.92 -19.71 11.76
N PHE A 95 -1.71 -18.64 11.81
CA PHE A 95 -2.94 -18.49 12.60
C PHE A 95 -3.85 -17.44 11.92
N LEU A 96 -5.10 -17.29 12.36
CA LEU A 96 -6.07 -16.38 11.72
C LEU A 96 -6.21 -16.67 10.22
N HIS A 97 -6.59 -17.90 9.88
CA HIS A 97 -6.73 -18.25 8.47
C HIS A 97 -8.05 -17.69 7.91
N LEU A 98 -8.12 -17.39 6.61
CA LEU A 98 -9.35 -17.06 5.88
C LEU A 98 -10.56 -17.85 6.38
N GLY A 99 -11.64 -17.19 6.76
CA GLY A 99 -12.87 -17.87 7.15
C GLY A 99 -12.90 -18.34 8.60
N GLU A 100 -11.84 -18.11 9.39
CA GLU A 100 -11.81 -18.39 10.82
C GLU A 100 -12.87 -17.53 11.56
N PRO A 101 -13.81 -18.14 12.32
CA PRO A 101 -14.86 -17.39 13.00
C PRO A 101 -14.36 -16.51 14.14
N LEU A 102 -14.82 -15.24 14.15
CA LEU A 102 -14.49 -14.25 15.19
C LEU A 102 -15.34 -14.41 16.46
N ILE A 103 -16.49 -15.07 16.33
CA ILE A 103 -17.49 -15.30 17.38
C ILE A 103 -17.93 -16.77 17.37
N ASP A 104 -18.55 -17.20 18.46
CA ASP A 104 -19.18 -18.52 18.56
C ASP A 104 -20.50 -18.58 17.77
N GLY A 105 -20.97 -19.79 17.48
CA GLY A 105 -22.21 -20.02 16.72
C GLY A 105 -22.06 -19.91 15.19
N ILE A 106 -20.92 -19.41 14.71
CA ILE A 106 -20.54 -19.47 13.30
C ILE A 106 -19.75 -20.76 13.07
N GLU A 107 -20.19 -21.57 12.11
CA GLU A 107 -19.53 -22.85 11.80
C GLU A 107 -18.07 -22.65 11.37
N ALA A 108 -17.19 -23.61 11.68
CA ALA A 108 -15.82 -23.57 11.19
C ALA A 108 -15.75 -23.60 9.65
N PHE A 109 -14.66 -23.09 9.07
CA PHE A 109 -14.42 -23.22 7.64
C PHE A 109 -14.39 -24.70 7.23
N ARG A 110 -14.89 -25.00 6.04
CA ARG A 110 -15.02 -26.35 5.48
C ARG A 110 -14.47 -26.33 4.06
N ASP A 111 -13.80 -27.41 3.67
CA ASP A 111 -13.16 -27.54 2.35
C ASP A 111 -14.16 -27.51 1.18
N ASN A 112 -15.43 -27.88 1.42
CA ASN A 112 -16.50 -27.75 0.42
C ASN A 112 -16.95 -26.30 0.17
N ARG A 113 -16.55 -25.36 1.04
CA ARG A 113 -16.76 -23.90 0.91
C ARG A 113 -18.22 -23.44 0.91
N GLU A 114 -19.13 -24.30 1.35
CA GLU A 114 -20.57 -23.99 1.46
C GLU A 114 -20.86 -23.10 2.68
N HIS A 115 -20.36 -21.86 2.67
CA HIS A 115 -20.61 -20.85 3.69
C HIS A 115 -21.52 -19.76 3.11
N SER A 116 -22.48 -19.28 3.90
CA SER A 116 -23.29 -18.14 3.46
C SER A 116 -22.43 -16.88 3.34
N GLY A 117 -22.75 -16.01 2.38
CA GLY A 117 -22.03 -14.76 2.17
C GLY A 117 -22.12 -13.83 3.39
N GLU A 118 -23.23 -13.89 4.13
CA GLU A 118 -23.46 -13.13 5.37
C GLU A 118 -22.52 -13.57 6.49
N SER A 119 -22.13 -14.84 6.53
CA SER A 119 -21.25 -15.35 7.59
C SER A 119 -19.87 -14.71 7.57
N PHE A 120 -19.43 -14.18 6.43
CA PHE A 120 -18.15 -13.49 6.30
C PHE A 120 -18.10 -12.15 7.04
N LEU A 121 -19.23 -11.58 7.46
CA LEU A 121 -19.23 -10.46 8.41
C LEU A 121 -18.67 -10.82 9.80
N TYR A 122 -18.52 -12.12 10.09
CA TYR A 122 -18.09 -12.66 11.37
C TYR A 122 -16.92 -13.64 11.24
N ARG A 123 -16.20 -13.60 10.12
CA ARG A 123 -15.02 -14.42 9.85
C ARG A 123 -13.84 -13.53 9.49
N MET A 124 -12.61 -14.04 9.64
CA MET A 124 -11.46 -13.49 8.92
C MET A 124 -11.76 -13.43 7.43
N GLY A 125 -11.42 -12.31 6.78
CA GLY A 125 -11.57 -12.14 5.34
C GLY A 125 -10.52 -12.93 4.54
N ASP A 126 -10.49 -12.71 3.23
CA ASP A 126 -9.48 -13.34 2.36
C ASP A 126 -8.32 -12.39 2.09
N ASN A 127 -7.24 -12.91 1.51
CA ASN A 127 -6.03 -12.21 1.10
C ASN A 127 -5.58 -11.17 2.13
N HIS A 128 -5.02 -11.71 3.22
CA HIS A 128 -4.53 -10.93 4.34
C HIS A 128 -3.37 -10.04 3.90
N ASP A 129 -3.50 -8.73 4.09
CA ASP A 129 -2.55 -7.74 3.59
C ASP A 129 -2.03 -6.81 4.72
N GLY A 130 -2.01 -5.50 4.56
CA GLY A 130 -1.50 -4.55 5.54
C GLY A 130 -2.03 -4.84 6.94
N MET A 131 -1.18 -4.71 7.97
CA MET A 131 -1.60 -4.95 9.35
C MET A 131 -0.83 -4.14 10.38
N HIS A 132 -1.45 -3.92 11.53
CA HIS A 132 -0.79 -3.31 12.68
C HIS A 132 -1.20 -3.91 14.02
N PHE A 133 -0.21 -4.12 14.88
CA PHE A 133 -0.35 -4.58 16.25
C PHE A 133 -0.54 -3.42 17.21
N TYR A 134 -1.59 -3.48 18.03
CA TYR A 134 -1.93 -2.47 19.04
C TYR A 134 -1.92 -3.09 20.42
N GLY A 135 -0.82 -2.92 21.15
CA GLY A 135 -0.73 -3.33 22.56
C GLY A 135 -1.86 -2.75 23.40
N MET A 136 -2.34 -3.51 24.39
CA MET A 136 -3.52 -3.17 25.16
C MET A 136 -3.34 -3.39 26.68
N THR A 137 -3.61 -2.34 27.46
CA THR A 137 -3.77 -2.39 28.92
C THR A 137 -5.17 -1.94 29.29
N ASN A 138 -5.90 -2.71 30.09
CA ASN A 138 -7.24 -2.34 30.59
C ASN A 138 -8.23 -1.87 29.50
N GLY A 139 -8.21 -2.51 28.32
CA GLY A 139 -9.11 -2.18 27.21
C GLY A 139 -8.74 -0.91 26.44
N LYS A 140 -7.54 -0.36 26.65
CA LYS A 140 -7.06 0.86 26.01
C LYS A 140 -5.71 0.61 25.33
N PHE A 141 -5.43 1.40 24.30
CA PHE A 141 -4.15 1.40 23.61
C PHE A 141 -3.00 1.65 24.59
N ASP A 142 -2.01 0.75 24.58
CA ASP A 142 -0.76 0.86 25.32
C ASP A 142 0.39 0.39 24.40
N PRO A 143 1.22 1.32 23.90
CA PRO A 143 2.28 1.00 22.94
C PRO A 143 3.42 0.16 23.54
N ASN A 144 3.42 -0.11 24.85
CA ASN A 144 4.46 -0.91 25.51
C ASN A 144 4.01 -2.34 25.83
N GLN A 145 2.77 -2.71 25.55
CA GLN A 145 2.27 -4.05 25.86
C GLN A 145 2.41 -5.03 24.70
N SER A 146 2.88 -6.23 25.03
CA SER A 146 2.85 -7.38 24.12
C SER A 146 1.89 -8.49 24.58
N ASN A 147 1.47 -8.56 25.85
CA ASN A 147 0.74 -9.75 26.32
C ASN A 147 -0.73 -9.82 25.88
N ARG A 148 -1.33 -8.67 25.56
CA ARG A 148 -2.70 -8.54 25.09
C ARG A 148 -2.74 -7.37 24.12
N ALA A 149 -3.44 -7.52 23.01
CA ALA A 149 -3.44 -6.54 21.94
C ALA A 149 -4.70 -6.63 21.08
N LEU A 150 -4.89 -5.64 20.22
CA LEU A 150 -5.70 -5.76 19.02
C LEU A 150 -4.77 -5.91 17.81
N LEU A 151 -5.15 -6.72 16.84
CA LEU A 151 -4.51 -6.80 15.54
C LEU A 151 -5.55 -6.37 14.49
N ALA A 152 -5.24 -5.32 13.75
CA ALA A 152 -6.03 -4.88 12.60
C ALA A 152 -5.35 -5.40 11.33
N ILE A 153 -6.11 -6.10 10.48
CA ILE A 153 -5.60 -6.80 9.29
C ILE A 153 -6.51 -6.46 8.11
N ASN A 154 -5.90 -6.04 7.02
CA ASN A 154 -6.55 -5.85 5.75
C ASN A 154 -6.85 -7.18 5.04
N HIS A 155 -7.90 -7.15 4.25
CA HIS A 155 -8.38 -8.24 3.41
C HIS A 155 -8.63 -7.66 2.03
N GLU A 156 -7.65 -7.83 1.16
CA GLU A 156 -7.54 -7.04 -0.05
C GLU A 156 -8.56 -7.48 -1.09
N TYR A 157 -8.51 -8.76 -1.46
CA TYR A 157 -9.40 -9.32 -2.48
C TYR A 157 -9.78 -10.77 -2.16
N THR A 158 -10.48 -11.43 -3.09
CA THR A 158 -10.90 -12.83 -2.92
C THR A 158 -10.47 -13.69 -4.08
N ASN A 159 -10.14 -14.93 -3.77
CA ASN A 159 -9.81 -15.93 -4.78
C ASN A 159 -11.07 -16.65 -5.28
N GLU A 160 -11.11 -17.07 -6.55
CA GLU A 160 -12.23 -17.83 -7.10
C GLU A 160 -12.50 -19.11 -6.30
N ASN A 161 -11.43 -19.69 -5.74
CA ASN A 161 -11.50 -20.88 -4.91
C ASN A 161 -12.23 -20.66 -3.59
N LEU A 162 -12.68 -19.44 -3.25
CA LEU A 162 -13.57 -19.15 -2.13
C LEU A 162 -14.99 -19.72 -2.35
N HIS A 163 -15.40 -19.92 -3.61
CA HIS A 163 -16.73 -20.40 -3.96
C HIS A 163 -16.74 -21.89 -4.29
N PRO A 164 -17.79 -22.64 -3.91
CA PRO A 164 -17.92 -24.05 -4.26
C PRO A 164 -17.78 -24.34 -5.76
N MET A 165 -18.29 -23.45 -6.62
CA MET A 165 -18.25 -23.60 -8.09
C MET A 165 -17.11 -22.82 -8.78
N GLY A 166 -16.17 -22.23 -8.02
CA GLY A 166 -15.20 -21.30 -8.58
C GLY A 166 -15.85 -20.02 -9.11
N PHE A 167 -15.25 -19.38 -10.10
CA PHE A 167 -15.85 -18.25 -10.78
C PHE A 167 -16.98 -18.69 -11.73
N PHE A 168 -18.20 -18.79 -11.19
CA PHE A 168 -19.39 -19.15 -11.95
C PHE A 168 -20.16 -17.91 -12.42
N THR A 169 -20.61 -17.93 -13.69
CA THR A 169 -21.51 -16.93 -14.27
C THR A 169 -22.56 -17.58 -15.15
N GLN A 170 -23.78 -17.02 -15.16
CA GLN A 170 -24.82 -17.34 -16.15
C GLN A 170 -24.72 -16.36 -17.32
N GLU A 171 -24.73 -16.88 -18.55
CA GLU A 171 -24.68 -16.03 -19.74
C GLU A 171 -26.08 -15.64 -20.23
N ASP A 172 -26.29 -14.35 -20.51
CA ASP A 172 -27.44 -13.80 -21.22
C ASP A 172 -26.97 -12.95 -22.39
N ASN A 173 -26.97 -13.55 -23.59
CA ASN A 173 -26.54 -12.87 -24.82
C ASN A 173 -27.49 -11.75 -25.26
N ASN A 174 -28.70 -11.64 -24.69
CA ASN A 174 -29.65 -10.57 -24.99
C ASN A 174 -29.52 -9.37 -24.03
N ALA A 175 -28.77 -9.52 -22.93
CA ALA A 175 -28.52 -8.44 -21.99
C ALA A 175 -27.56 -7.38 -22.57
N ALA A 176 -27.59 -6.17 -21.97
CA ALA A 176 -26.60 -5.14 -22.26
C ALA A 176 -25.17 -5.68 -22.02
N PRO A 177 -24.13 -5.18 -22.71
CA PRO A 177 -22.78 -5.74 -22.65
C PRO A 177 -22.26 -5.98 -21.23
N ILE A 178 -22.45 -5.02 -20.33
CA ILE A 178 -22.00 -5.11 -18.94
C ILE A 178 -22.79 -6.14 -18.09
N TYR A 179 -23.91 -6.66 -18.57
CA TYR A 179 -24.78 -7.64 -17.90
C TYR A 179 -24.78 -9.03 -18.55
N ARG A 180 -24.00 -9.24 -19.63
CA ARG A 180 -23.98 -10.52 -20.37
C ARG A 180 -23.57 -11.70 -19.51
N LYS A 181 -22.71 -11.49 -18.52
CA LYS A 181 -22.31 -12.50 -17.55
C LYS A 181 -22.83 -12.11 -16.19
N LYS A 182 -23.71 -12.94 -15.63
CA LYS A 182 -24.36 -12.68 -14.33
C LYS A 182 -23.79 -13.59 -13.26
N ARG A 183 -23.28 -12.99 -12.17
CA ARG A 183 -22.84 -13.70 -10.95
C ARG A 183 -24.04 -14.05 -10.08
N LEU A 184 -23.88 -15.08 -9.24
CA LEU A 184 -24.87 -15.43 -8.21
C LEU A 184 -24.83 -14.40 -7.08
N ALA A 185 -25.99 -14.01 -6.57
CA ALA A 185 -26.11 -13.05 -5.46
C ALA A 185 -25.31 -13.50 -4.21
N MET A 186 -25.35 -14.79 -3.89
CA MET A 186 -24.60 -15.34 -2.75
C MET A 186 -23.08 -15.25 -2.94
N ASP A 187 -22.58 -15.40 -4.16
CA ASP A 187 -21.15 -15.31 -4.45
C ASP A 187 -20.69 -13.86 -4.37
N VAL A 188 -21.41 -12.92 -5.00
CA VAL A 188 -21.12 -11.48 -4.89
C VAL A 188 -21.14 -11.02 -3.43
N ARG A 189 -22.13 -11.46 -2.64
CA ARG A 189 -22.21 -11.13 -1.22
C ARG A 189 -21.05 -11.72 -0.42
N ARG A 190 -20.62 -12.94 -0.75
CA ARG A 190 -19.46 -13.57 -0.12
C ARG A 190 -18.19 -12.77 -0.42
N ASP A 191 -17.97 -12.39 -1.67
CA ASP A 191 -16.83 -11.57 -2.09
C ASP A 191 -16.80 -10.25 -1.32
N ALA A 192 -17.89 -9.49 -1.40
CA ALA A 192 -18.01 -8.19 -0.75
C ALA A 192 -17.84 -8.22 0.77
N ASN A 193 -18.22 -9.32 1.43
CA ASN A 193 -18.04 -9.48 2.88
C ASN A 193 -16.69 -10.09 3.26
N ALA A 194 -15.97 -10.72 2.34
CA ALA A 194 -14.63 -11.25 2.55
C ALA A 194 -13.55 -10.17 2.36
N HIS A 195 -13.82 -9.11 1.59
CA HIS A 195 -12.98 -7.90 1.52
C HIS A 195 -13.07 -7.04 2.81
N GLY A 196 -12.10 -6.16 3.02
CA GLY A 196 -12.16 -5.12 4.04
C GLY A 196 -11.09 -5.24 5.12
N VAL A 197 -11.50 -5.12 6.39
CA VAL A 197 -10.60 -5.18 7.56
C VAL A 197 -11.20 -6.08 8.63
N ALA A 198 -10.36 -6.87 9.28
CA ALA A 198 -10.67 -7.49 10.56
C ALA A 198 -9.87 -6.82 11.68
N VAL A 199 -10.57 -6.39 12.73
CA VAL A 199 -9.95 -6.06 14.03
C VAL A 199 -10.22 -7.23 14.95
N VAL A 200 -9.18 -7.85 15.52
CA VAL A 200 -9.31 -8.98 16.44
C VAL A 200 -8.49 -8.79 17.71
N GLU A 201 -9.03 -9.19 18.85
CA GLU A 201 -8.28 -9.22 20.10
C GLU A 201 -7.38 -10.45 20.16
N LEU A 202 -6.11 -10.23 20.49
CA LEU A 202 -5.11 -11.27 20.71
C LEU A 202 -4.69 -11.33 22.17
N ARG A 203 -4.40 -12.55 22.63
CA ARG A 203 -3.74 -12.81 23.91
C ARG A 203 -2.52 -13.70 23.69
N LYS A 204 -1.41 -13.34 24.32
CA LYS A 204 -0.19 -14.13 24.33
C LYS A 204 -0.35 -15.34 25.28
N THR A 205 -0.09 -16.53 24.77
CA THR A 205 -0.10 -17.80 25.50
C THR A 205 1.25 -18.50 25.26
N GLY A 206 2.18 -18.37 26.21
CA GLY A 206 3.57 -18.84 26.01
C GLY A 206 4.32 -18.01 24.96
N ASP A 207 4.83 -18.65 23.92
CA ASP A 207 5.52 -18.02 22.79
C ASP A 207 4.58 -17.67 21.62
N ARG A 208 3.27 -17.97 21.72
CA ARG A 208 2.30 -17.75 20.63
C ARG A 208 1.19 -16.76 21.02
N TYR A 209 0.45 -16.31 20.02
CA TYR A 209 -0.79 -15.56 20.20
C TYR A 209 -2.00 -16.40 19.80
N GLU A 210 -3.11 -16.16 20.49
CA GLU A 210 -4.41 -16.77 20.20
C GLU A 210 -5.47 -15.67 20.11
N MET A 211 -6.43 -15.82 19.20
CA MET A 211 -7.58 -14.93 19.12
C MET A 211 -8.49 -15.11 20.35
N VAL A 212 -8.87 -14.01 20.97
CA VAL A 212 -9.92 -14.00 22.00
C VAL A 212 -11.28 -13.94 21.28
N LYS A 213 -11.88 -15.12 21.05
CA LYS A 213 -13.23 -15.22 20.47
C LYS A 213 -14.27 -14.47 21.30
N ASN A 214 -15.28 -13.92 20.63
CA ASN A 214 -16.34 -13.09 21.21
C ASN A 214 -15.83 -11.84 21.94
N SER A 215 -14.58 -11.41 21.71
CA SER A 215 -14.14 -10.12 22.22
C SER A 215 -15.06 -9.02 21.68
N PRO A 216 -15.47 -8.04 22.53
CA PRO A 216 -16.25 -6.90 22.06
C PRO A 216 -15.49 -6.01 21.07
N PHE A 217 -14.17 -6.21 20.93
CA PHE A 217 -13.35 -5.53 19.93
C PHE A 217 -13.36 -6.23 18.56
N ASN A 218 -13.73 -7.52 18.50
CA ASN A 218 -13.72 -8.26 17.25
C ASN A 218 -14.75 -7.65 16.28
N LYS A 219 -14.30 -7.18 15.11
CA LYS A 219 -15.17 -6.53 14.13
C LYS A 219 -14.65 -6.69 12.71
N ARG A 220 -15.56 -6.94 11.77
CA ARG A 220 -15.33 -6.76 10.34
C ARG A 220 -15.81 -5.39 9.88
N PHE A 221 -14.97 -4.74 9.10
CA PHE A 221 -15.35 -3.69 8.17
C PHE A 221 -15.24 -4.32 6.77
N SER A 222 -16.22 -4.12 5.91
CA SER A 222 -16.29 -4.78 4.59
C SER A 222 -16.79 -3.83 3.51
N SER A 223 -16.87 -4.31 2.28
CA SER A 223 -17.49 -3.59 1.16
C SER A 223 -18.99 -3.35 1.36
N ALA A 224 -19.58 -3.90 2.43
CA ALA A 224 -20.94 -3.65 2.90
C ALA A 224 -21.00 -2.86 4.23
N THR A 225 -19.92 -2.22 4.67
CA THR A 225 -19.93 -1.39 5.89
C THR A 225 -20.18 0.08 5.56
N THR A 226 -21.09 0.75 6.25
CA THR A 226 -21.28 2.20 6.05
C THR A 226 -20.12 2.99 6.65
N VAL A 227 -19.60 3.95 5.88
CA VAL A 227 -18.44 4.77 6.24
C VAL A 227 -18.70 6.25 5.97
N ASP A 228 -18.04 7.11 6.74
CA ASP A 228 -18.16 8.56 6.61
C ASP A 228 -17.07 9.13 5.69
N PHE A 229 -17.37 10.24 5.04
CA PHE A 229 -16.37 11.09 4.38
C PHE A 229 -16.00 12.24 5.31
N ALA A 230 -14.70 12.51 5.42
CA ALA A 230 -14.19 13.71 6.08
C ALA A 230 -13.05 14.33 5.25
N GLY A 231 -12.87 15.65 5.38
CA GLY A 231 -11.89 16.42 4.61
C GLY A 231 -12.49 17.17 3.43
N ALA A 232 -11.62 17.57 2.50
CA ALA A 232 -11.92 18.56 1.47
C ALA A 232 -13.05 18.18 0.51
N ALA A 233 -13.30 16.88 0.29
CA ALA A 233 -14.37 16.44 -0.60
C ALA A 233 -15.68 16.08 0.11
N ALA A 234 -15.69 15.99 1.44
CA ALA A 234 -16.89 15.61 2.19
C ALA A 234 -18.02 16.64 1.95
N GLY A 235 -19.18 16.16 1.49
CA GLY A 235 -20.31 17.00 1.10
C GLY A 235 -20.28 17.53 -0.34
N SER A 236 -19.28 17.15 -1.14
CA SER A 236 -19.22 17.50 -2.56
C SER A 236 -20.34 16.85 -3.35
N LYS A 237 -20.83 17.54 -4.39
CA LYS A 237 -21.80 17.00 -5.35
C LYS A 237 -21.28 15.76 -6.09
N MET A 238 -19.95 15.58 -6.15
CA MET A 238 -19.31 14.42 -6.77
C MET A 238 -19.36 13.16 -5.89
N LEU A 239 -19.79 13.28 -4.63
CA LEU A 239 -20.00 12.16 -3.70
C LEU A 239 -21.50 11.89 -3.43
N VAL A 240 -22.39 12.66 -4.03
CA VAL A 240 -23.83 12.46 -3.92
C VAL A 240 -24.24 11.23 -4.72
N THR A 241 -24.94 10.31 -4.06
CA THR A 241 -25.53 9.10 -4.67
C THR A 241 -26.97 8.92 -4.18
N LYS A 242 -27.67 7.92 -4.72
CA LYS A 242 -28.97 7.46 -4.19
C LYS A 242 -28.89 7.03 -2.73
N PHE A 243 -27.76 6.50 -2.26
CA PHE A 243 -27.54 6.08 -0.88
C PHE A 243 -27.47 7.28 0.09
N ASP A 244 -26.65 8.28 -0.23
CA ASP A 244 -26.52 9.49 0.58
C ASP A 244 -26.53 10.74 -0.29
N LYS A 245 -27.64 11.50 -0.17
CA LYS A 245 -27.86 12.75 -0.90
C LYS A 245 -27.05 13.92 -0.35
N SER A 246 -26.46 13.77 0.84
CA SER A 246 -25.62 14.80 1.44
C SER A 246 -24.15 14.70 1.00
N GLY A 247 -23.73 13.58 0.41
CA GLY A 247 -22.33 13.33 0.02
C GLY A 247 -21.37 13.22 1.21
N LYS A 248 -21.87 12.83 2.40
CA LYS A 248 -21.09 12.74 3.64
C LYS A 248 -20.81 11.31 4.08
N SER A 249 -21.40 10.34 3.39
CA SER A 249 -21.18 8.93 3.64
C SER A 249 -21.30 8.11 2.36
N THR A 250 -20.68 6.95 2.39
CA THR A 250 -20.83 5.93 1.36
C THR A 250 -20.98 4.56 2.01
N TRP A 251 -21.22 3.57 1.18
CA TRP A 251 -21.33 2.20 1.58
C TRP A 251 -20.13 1.40 1.06
N GLY A 252 -19.29 0.94 1.98
CA GLY A 252 -18.20 0.03 1.73
C GLY A 252 -16.81 0.67 1.85
N ILE A 253 -15.87 -0.19 2.22
CA ILE A 253 -14.45 -0.07 1.93
C ILE A 253 -14.09 -1.20 0.96
N ASN A 254 -13.15 -1.02 0.04
CA ASN A 254 -12.80 -2.10 -0.89
C ASN A 254 -11.32 -2.12 -1.28
N ASN A 255 -10.78 -3.30 -1.59
CA ASN A 255 -9.38 -3.49 -1.99
C ASN A 255 -8.42 -2.87 -0.98
N GLN A 256 -8.51 -3.36 0.27
CA GLN A 256 -7.66 -2.93 1.37
C GLN A 256 -6.28 -3.57 1.20
N CYS A 257 -5.33 -2.79 0.68
CA CYS A 257 -3.97 -3.25 0.37
C CYS A 257 -3.05 -3.11 1.62
N GLY A 258 -2.03 -2.26 1.56
CA GLY A 258 -1.14 -1.91 2.66
C GLY A 258 -1.80 -1.08 3.75
N SER A 259 -1.01 -0.66 4.75
CA SER A 259 -1.55 0.05 5.92
C SER A 259 -0.58 1.04 6.56
N GLY A 260 -1.10 1.81 7.51
CA GLY A 260 -0.35 2.69 8.40
C GLY A 260 -0.94 2.71 9.82
N MET A 261 -0.11 3.07 10.80
CA MET A 261 -0.50 3.24 12.19
C MET A 261 -0.40 4.71 12.56
N SER A 262 -1.51 5.36 12.87
CA SER A 262 -1.46 6.77 13.23
C SER A 262 -0.80 6.98 14.60
N PRO A 263 -0.13 8.13 14.82
CA PRO A 263 0.42 8.48 16.14
C PRO A 263 -0.62 8.63 17.25
N TRP A 264 -1.90 8.74 16.91
CA TRP A 264 -3.01 8.85 17.86
C TRP A 264 -3.78 7.53 18.07
N GLY A 265 -3.26 6.41 17.57
CA GLY A 265 -3.73 5.06 17.89
C GLY A 265 -4.89 4.56 17.02
N THR A 266 -5.00 5.07 15.79
CA THR A 266 -5.92 4.54 14.77
C THR A 266 -5.20 3.80 13.67
N TYR A 267 -5.93 2.93 12.99
CA TYR A 267 -5.48 2.16 11.85
C TYR A 267 -5.84 2.89 10.56
N LEU A 268 -4.85 3.08 9.68
CA LEU A 268 -5.00 3.64 8.36
C LEU A 268 -4.94 2.49 7.37
N THR A 269 -6.08 2.14 6.78
CA THR A 269 -6.15 1.19 5.67
C THR A 269 -6.33 1.94 4.36
N THR A 270 -5.97 1.33 3.25
CA THR A 270 -5.95 1.96 1.94
C THR A 270 -7.01 1.37 1.03
N GLU A 271 -7.36 2.06 -0.04
CA GLU A 271 -8.21 1.51 -1.11
C GLU A 271 -7.41 1.63 -2.39
N GLU A 272 -7.06 0.48 -2.97
CA GLU A 272 -6.04 0.38 -4.00
C GLU A 272 -6.71 0.02 -5.34
N ASN A 273 -6.85 -1.26 -5.66
CA ASN A 273 -7.51 -1.74 -6.89
C ASN A 273 -9.06 -1.66 -6.91
N PHE A 274 -9.65 -0.58 -6.41
CA PHE A 274 -11.11 -0.39 -6.33
C PHE A 274 -11.82 -0.37 -7.69
N LEU A 275 -11.11 -0.17 -8.80
CA LEU A 275 -11.66 -0.31 -10.16
C LEU A 275 -12.21 -1.71 -10.42
N ASN A 276 -11.69 -2.73 -9.73
CA ASN A 276 -11.98 -4.13 -10.01
C ASN A 276 -13.46 -4.50 -9.89
N VAL A 277 -14.21 -3.77 -9.06
CA VAL A 277 -15.59 -4.10 -8.69
C VAL A 277 -16.64 -3.20 -9.33
N PHE A 278 -16.23 -2.17 -10.08
CA PHE A 278 -17.16 -1.23 -10.71
C PHE A 278 -17.36 -1.51 -12.20
N ALA A 279 -18.59 -1.32 -12.66
CA ALA A 279 -18.93 -1.31 -14.07
C ALA A 279 -19.53 0.03 -14.50
N ARG A 280 -19.43 0.32 -15.80
CA ARG A 280 -20.00 1.52 -16.42
C ARG A 280 -20.51 1.20 -17.82
N GLY A 281 -21.77 1.54 -18.07
CA GLY A 281 -22.40 1.47 -19.40
C GLY A 281 -22.10 2.69 -20.27
N GLU A 282 -22.88 2.87 -21.32
CA GLU A 282 -22.81 4.05 -22.19
C GLU A 282 -23.64 5.21 -21.59
N ASP A 283 -22.94 6.27 -21.16
CA ASP A 283 -23.55 7.42 -20.48
C ASP A 283 -22.83 8.76 -20.70
N LYS A 284 -21.76 8.81 -21.49
CA LYS A 284 -20.98 10.02 -21.78
C LYS A 284 -21.84 11.14 -22.31
N ALA A 285 -22.81 10.83 -23.18
CA ALA A 285 -23.77 11.80 -23.70
C ALA A 285 -24.58 12.49 -22.59
N LYS A 286 -24.72 11.86 -21.42
CA LYS A 286 -25.49 12.33 -20.28
C LYS A 286 -24.64 13.01 -19.21
N ILE A 287 -23.46 12.49 -18.91
CA ILE A 287 -22.56 13.06 -17.89
C ILE A 287 -21.65 14.16 -18.44
N GLY A 288 -21.47 14.20 -19.77
CA GLY A 288 -20.62 15.16 -20.46
C GLY A 288 -19.12 14.83 -20.41
N THR A 289 -18.35 15.52 -21.24
CA THR A 289 -16.92 15.24 -21.49
C THR A 289 -16.05 15.34 -20.24
N GLN A 290 -16.28 16.32 -19.35
CA GLN A 290 -15.46 16.51 -18.15
C GLN A 290 -15.54 15.29 -17.22
N ALA A 291 -16.76 14.83 -16.91
CA ALA A 291 -16.96 13.66 -16.05
C ALA A 291 -16.43 12.37 -16.71
N ASP A 292 -16.58 12.24 -18.03
CA ASP A 292 -16.03 11.11 -18.78
C ASP A 292 -14.49 11.04 -18.70
N ILE A 293 -13.81 12.18 -18.86
CA ILE A 293 -12.34 12.28 -18.70
C ILE A 293 -11.91 11.85 -17.30
N ALA A 294 -12.60 12.35 -16.26
CA ALA A 294 -12.32 11.99 -14.88
C ALA A 294 -12.45 10.48 -14.63
N LEU A 295 -13.55 9.86 -15.07
CA LEU A 295 -13.75 8.42 -14.90
C LEU A 295 -12.73 7.58 -15.70
N ALA A 296 -12.46 7.96 -16.95
CA ALA A 296 -11.53 7.25 -17.82
C ALA A 296 -10.08 7.30 -17.33
N ARG A 297 -9.68 8.37 -16.62
CA ARG A 297 -8.33 8.53 -16.02
C ARG A 297 -8.07 7.59 -14.84
N TYR A 298 -9.13 6.98 -14.31
CA TYR A 298 -9.07 5.93 -13.29
C TYR A 298 -9.51 4.57 -13.88
N GLY A 299 -9.37 4.40 -15.20
CA GLY A 299 -9.68 3.15 -15.91
C GLY A 299 -11.17 2.87 -16.19
N LEU A 300 -12.12 3.61 -15.60
CA LEU A 300 -13.56 3.37 -15.75
C LEU A 300 -14.16 4.03 -17.02
N LYS A 301 -13.81 3.45 -18.17
CA LYS A 301 -14.32 3.85 -19.50
C LYS A 301 -15.76 3.39 -19.72
N GLU A 302 -16.46 3.98 -20.68
CA GLU A 302 -17.77 3.47 -21.12
C GLU A 302 -17.69 2.01 -21.57
N ASN A 303 -18.75 1.26 -21.30
CA ASN A 303 -18.87 -0.16 -21.60
C ASN A 303 -17.77 -1.04 -20.95
N SER A 304 -17.30 -0.64 -19.77
CA SER A 304 -16.30 -1.37 -18.98
C SER A 304 -16.96 -2.12 -17.82
N THR A 305 -16.39 -3.27 -17.46
CA THR A 305 -16.71 -4.02 -16.24
C THR A 305 -15.58 -3.95 -15.20
N GLY A 306 -14.69 -2.96 -15.33
CA GLY A 306 -13.51 -2.84 -14.48
C GLY A 306 -12.63 -4.08 -14.57
N GLY A 307 -12.22 -4.59 -13.41
CA GLY A 307 -11.46 -5.85 -13.24
C GLY A 307 -12.30 -7.13 -13.26
N GLY A 308 -13.58 -7.05 -13.64
CA GLY A 308 -14.35 -8.25 -13.97
C GLY A 308 -14.89 -9.05 -12.77
N TYR A 309 -15.01 -8.44 -11.59
CA TYR A 309 -15.73 -9.06 -10.45
C TYR A 309 -17.23 -9.19 -10.70
N LEU A 310 -17.80 -8.33 -11.56
CA LEU A 310 -19.20 -8.36 -11.98
C LEU A 310 -20.20 -8.25 -10.80
N TRP A 311 -19.84 -7.54 -9.73
CA TRP A 311 -20.70 -7.38 -8.55
C TRP A 311 -22.02 -6.67 -8.84
N HIS A 312 -22.07 -5.84 -9.89
CA HIS A 312 -23.28 -5.17 -10.33
C HIS A 312 -24.31 -6.10 -11.00
N THR A 313 -23.94 -7.34 -11.32
CA THR A 313 -24.76 -8.21 -12.19
C THR A 313 -25.80 -9.06 -11.45
N ALA A 314 -25.62 -9.29 -10.15
CA ALA A 314 -26.58 -10.03 -9.34
C ALA A 314 -27.93 -9.29 -9.25
N ASP A 315 -29.04 -10.04 -9.10
CA ASP A 315 -30.38 -9.42 -9.04
C ASP A 315 -30.60 -8.80 -7.67
N ASP A 316 -30.92 -7.50 -7.62
CA ASP A 316 -31.26 -6.82 -6.36
C ASP A 316 -32.49 -7.43 -5.67
N LYS A 317 -33.34 -8.20 -6.37
CA LYS A 317 -34.43 -8.99 -5.73
C LYS A 317 -33.91 -10.09 -4.80
N GLU A 318 -32.69 -10.55 -5.02
CA GLU A 318 -31.97 -11.49 -4.14
C GLU A 318 -31.14 -10.75 -3.08
N GLY A 319 -31.12 -9.42 -3.14
CA GLY A 319 -30.47 -8.55 -2.17
C GLY A 319 -31.16 -8.63 -0.80
N ILE A 320 -30.36 -8.61 0.27
CA ILE A 320 -30.87 -8.57 1.65
C ILE A 320 -30.96 -7.12 2.18
N VAL A 321 -30.48 -6.17 1.38
CA VAL A 321 -30.44 -4.74 1.62
C VAL A 321 -30.67 -4.02 0.30
N THR A 322 -31.23 -2.81 0.33
CA THR A 322 -31.60 -2.07 -0.89
C THR A 322 -30.38 -1.73 -1.74
N ASP A 323 -30.48 -1.97 -3.06
CA ASP A 323 -29.42 -1.69 -4.05
C ASP A 323 -28.08 -2.39 -3.74
N GLU A 324 -28.10 -3.55 -3.08
CA GLU A 324 -26.90 -4.29 -2.66
C GLU A 324 -25.89 -4.49 -3.79
N PHE A 325 -26.39 -4.82 -4.98
CA PHE A 325 -25.60 -5.16 -6.15
C PHE A 325 -25.56 -4.00 -7.14
N SER A 326 -26.71 -3.39 -7.48
CA SER A 326 -26.75 -2.34 -8.51
C SER A 326 -25.94 -1.08 -8.19
N ARG A 327 -25.58 -0.85 -6.92
CA ARG A 327 -24.71 0.26 -6.50
C ARG A 327 -23.28 0.20 -7.06
N TRP A 328 -22.85 -0.98 -7.50
CA TRP A 328 -21.54 -1.19 -8.14
C TRP A 328 -21.53 -0.79 -9.62
N GLU A 329 -22.64 -0.28 -10.14
CA GLU A 329 -22.72 0.30 -11.48
C GLU A 329 -22.67 1.83 -11.42
N ALA A 330 -21.65 2.41 -12.04
CA ALA A 330 -21.42 3.86 -12.12
C ALA A 330 -22.06 4.52 -13.36
N THR A 331 -23.05 3.90 -14.00
CA THR A 331 -23.77 4.47 -15.14
C THR A 331 -24.80 5.50 -14.69
N ALA A 332 -24.86 6.66 -15.34
CA ALA A 332 -25.91 7.66 -15.12
C ALA A 332 -27.28 7.21 -15.69
N LYS A 333 -28.19 6.78 -14.81
CA LYS A 333 -29.53 6.30 -15.19
C LYS A 333 -30.63 7.35 -15.00
N ALA A 334 -30.49 8.26 -14.04
CA ALA A 334 -31.48 9.28 -13.69
C ALA A 334 -31.10 10.69 -14.20
N ASN A 335 -31.88 11.73 -13.91
CA ASN A 335 -31.53 13.10 -14.30
C ASN A 335 -30.37 13.67 -13.45
N ASP A 336 -30.31 13.31 -12.18
CA ASP A 336 -29.28 13.75 -11.25
C ASP A 336 -28.75 12.60 -10.39
N ALA A 337 -27.60 12.82 -9.76
CA ALA A 337 -26.87 11.80 -9.01
C ALA A 337 -27.55 11.40 -7.69
N SER A 338 -28.56 12.14 -7.20
CA SER A 338 -29.29 11.75 -5.98
C SER A 338 -30.28 10.59 -6.20
N ALA A 339 -30.44 10.16 -7.46
CA ALA A 339 -31.35 9.11 -7.87
C ALA A 339 -30.65 7.89 -8.52
N ASP A 340 -29.31 7.88 -8.62
CA ASP A 340 -28.53 6.73 -9.08
C ASP A 340 -27.14 6.66 -8.41
N TYR A 341 -26.27 5.78 -8.91
CA TYR A 341 -24.94 5.50 -8.37
C TYR A 341 -23.81 5.93 -9.31
N ARG A 342 -24.05 6.88 -10.23
CA ARG A 342 -23.01 7.36 -11.17
C ARG A 342 -21.74 7.88 -10.48
N ASN A 343 -21.90 8.40 -9.26
CA ASN A 343 -20.82 8.92 -8.42
C ASN A 343 -20.32 7.88 -7.40
N GLY A 344 -20.86 6.66 -7.38
CA GLY A 344 -20.47 5.62 -6.42
C GLY A 344 -18.98 5.31 -6.49
N PHE A 345 -18.42 5.28 -7.70
CA PHE A 345 -16.99 5.10 -7.96
C PHE A 345 -16.10 6.20 -7.34
N ASN A 346 -16.57 7.44 -7.27
CA ASN A 346 -15.84 8.55 -6.63
C ASN A 346 -15.76 8.39 -5.11
N GLY A 347 -16.57 7.50 -4.54
CA GLY A 347 -16.59 7.20 -3.12
C GLY A 347 -15.50 6.24 -2.66
N PHE A 348 -14.64 5.75 -3.55
CA PHE A 348 -13.55 4.80 -3.26
C PHE A 348 -12.20 5.34 -3.73
N GLY A 349 -11.11 4.74 -3.25
CA GLY A 349 -9.73 5.13 -3.57
C GLY A 349 -9.13 6.09 -2.54
N TYR A 350 -9.49 5.96 -1.26
CA TYR A 350 -9.02 6.84 -0.20
C TYR A 350 -8.27 6.06 0.90
N ILE A 351 -7.44 6.78 1.64
CA ILE A 351 -7.08 6.35 3.00
C ILE A 351 -8.35 6.30 3.86
N VAL A 352 -8.62 5.15 4.48
CA VAL A 352 -9.72 4.95 5.42
C VAL A 352 -9.17 4.77 6.84
N GLU A 353 -9.66 5.57 7.77
CA GLU A 353 -9.25 5.50 9.17
C GLU A 353 -10.26 4.71 10.01
N ILE A 354 -9.76 3.75 10.78
CA ILE A 354 -10.50 2.92 11.74
C ILE A 354 -9.93 3.14 13.13
N ASP A 355 -10.79 3.33 14.13
CA ASP A 355 -10.39 3.27 15.54
C ASP A 355 -10.58 1.84 16.07
N PRO A 356 -9.49 1.06 16.24
CA PRO A 356 -9.60 -0.34 16.66
C PRO A 356 -10.12 -0.47 18.09
N PHE A 357 -9.92 0.54 18.96
CA PHE A 357 -10.38 0.52 20.35
C PHE A 357 -11.80 1.05 20.52
N TYR A 358 -12.41 1.59 19.46
CA TYR A 358 -13.80 2.02 19.47
C TYR A 358 -14.63 1.30 18.41
N PRO A 359 -14.97 0.01 18.60
CA PRO A 359 -15.64 -0.82 17.60
C PRO A 359 -17.04 -0.33 17.20
N LYS A 360 -17.65 0.59 17.96
CA LYS A 360 -18.93 1.22 17.60
C LYS A 360 -18.78 2.39 16.62
N ALA A 361 -17.57 2.90 16.41
CA ALA A 361 -17.32 3.95 15.43
C ALA A 361 -17.53 3.45 14.00
N ARG A 362 -17.97 4.36 13.13
CA ARG A 362 -17.87 4.20 11.68
C ARG A 362 -16.43 4.50 11.26
N ALA A 363 -15.95 3.80 10.24
CA ALA A 363 -14.69 4.15 9.60
C ALA A 363 -14.87 5.46 8.80
N VAL A 364 -13.76 6.17 8.56
CA VAL A 364 -13.78 7.50 7.93
C VAL A 364 -12.81 7.54 6.74
N LYS A 365 -13.33 7.81 5.54
CA LYS A 365 -12.51 8.07 4.35
C LYS A 365 -11.95 9.50 4.40
N ARG A 366 -10.61 9.63 4.37
CA ARG A 366 -9.87 10.89 4.57
C ARG A 366 -9.57 11.58 3.24
N THR A 367 -10.57 12.28 2.74
CA THR A 367 -10.60 12.80 1.36
C THR A 367 -9.53 13.84 1.04
N SER A 368 -8.99 14.57 2.03
CA SER A 368 -7.93 15.57 1.79
C SER A 368 -6.58 14.95 1.40
N LEU A 369 -6.39 13.66 1.64
CA LEU A 369 -5.18 12.93 1.25
C LEU A 369 -5.19 12.52 -0.24
N GLY A 370 -6.25 12.84 -0.97
CA GLY A 370 -6.37 12.54 -2.40
C GLY A 370 -6.99 11.18 -2.68
N ARG A 371 -7.51 11.03 -3.90
CA ARG A 371 -8.14 9.81 -4.40
C ARG A 371 -7.29 9.17 -5.49
N PHE A 372 -6.83 7.95 -5.27
CA PHE A 372 -6.02 7.13 -6.19
C PHE A 372 -5.89 5.70 -5.67
N ALA A 373 -5.12 4.83 -6.33
CA ALA A 373 -4.90 3.45 -5.88
C ALA A 373 -3.86 3.47 -4.75
N HIS A 374 -4.30 3.79 -3.53
CA HIS A 374 -3.38 3.95 -2.40
C HIS A 374 -2.79 2.60 -2.00
N GLU A 375 -1.47 2.48 -1.98
CA GLU A 375 -0.83 1.26 -1.48
C GLU A 375 -0.84 1.22 0.05
N ASN A 376 -0.10 2.13 0.68
CA ASN A 376 -0.01 2.27 2.12
C ASN A 376 -0.02 3.75 2.54
N CYS A 377 0.02 4.00 3.86
CA CYS A 377 0.07 5.36 4.40
C CYS A 377 1.22 5.50 5.39
N ALA A 378 2.39 5.86 4.87
CA ALA A 378 3.58 6.07 5.69
C ALA A 378 3.51 7.41 6.41
N PHE A 379 3.83 7.42 7.70
CA PHE A 379 3.88 8.65 8.50
C PHE A 379 5.29 8.92 8.99
N VAL A 380 5.62 10.20 9.09
CA VAL A 380 6.85 10.67 9.73
C VAL A 380 6.65 10.68 11.25
N PRO A 381 7.63 10.22 12.06
CA PRO A 381 7.59 10.39 13.51
C PRO A 381 7.25 11.85 13.89
N PRO A 382 6.13 12.11 14.56
CA PRO A 382 5.62 13.47 14.65
C PRO A 382 6.39 14.28 15.70
N VAL A 383 6.79 15.50 15.33
CA VAL A 383 7.51 16.43 16.21
C VAL A 383 6.54 17.43 16.81
N ALA A 384 6.54 17.59 18.14
CA ALA A 384 5.64 18.49 18.84
C ALA A 384 5.72 19.93 18.27
N GLY A 385 4.57 20.52 17.96
CA GLY A 385 4.49 21.87 17.38
C GLY A 385 4.79 21.95 15.87
N LYS A 386 5.05 20.84 15.19
CA LYS A 386 5.24 20.75 13.73
C LYS A 386 4.03 20.07 13.05
N PRO A 387 3.76 20.32 11.76
CA PRO A 387 2.81 19.54 10.99
C PRO A 387 3.08 18.03 11.02
N VAL A 388 2.02 17.23 10.86
CA VAL A 388 2.09 15.80 10.58
C VAL A 388 2.24 15.63 9.06
N VAL A 389 3.14 14.73 8.64
CA VAL A 389 3.43 14.48 7.23
C VAL A 389 3.20 13.01 6.91
N PHE A 390 2.54 12.78 5.77
CA PHE A 390 2.21 11.47 5.24
C PHE A 390 2.78 11.33 3.83
N TYR A 391 3.24 10.14 3.48
CA TYR A 391 3.66 9.78 2.13
C TYR A 391 2.81 8.59 1.65
N MET A 392 2.40 8.63 0.38
CA MET A 392 1.48 7.65 -0.22
C MET A 392 1.93 7.32 -1.64
N GLY A 393 1.94 6.03 -1.99
CA GLY A 393 2.10 5.54 -3.37
C GLY A 393 0.75 5.42 -4.07
N ASP A 394 0.75 5.56 -5.40
CA ASP A 394 -0.37 5.24 -6.28
C ASP A 394 0.03 4.04 -7.13
N ASP A 395 -0.36 2.83 -6.73
CA ASP A 395 0.11 1.62 -7.39
C ASP A 395 -0.64 1.37 -8.71
N ALA A 396 -0.09 1.96 -9.76
CA ALA A 396 -0.44 1.66 -11.13
C ALA A 396 0.71 2.06 -12.05
N ARG A 397 0.72 1.50 -13.27
CA ARG A 397 1.81 1.76 -14.22
C ARG A 397 1.87 3.23 -14.60
N GLY A 398 3.00 3.86 -14.28
CA GLY A 398 3.26 5.25 -14.63
C GLY A 398 2.52 6.27 -13.76
N GLU A 399 1.95 5.87 -12.63
CA GLU A 399 1.40 6.79 -11.64
C GLU A 399 2.49 7.31 -10.68
N TYR A 400 2.08 7.90 -9.57
CA TYR A 400 2.84 8.93 -8.87
C TYR A 400 3.03 8.62 -7.38
N ILE A 401 3.97 9.35 -6.76
CA ILE A 401 4.15 9.36 -5.30
C ILE A 401 3.67 10.71 -4.77
N TYR A 402 2.89 10.65 -3.68
CA TYR A 402 2.23 11.79 -3.07
C TYR A 402 2.73 12.04 -1.65
N LYS A 403 2.53 13.28 -1.20
CA LYS A 403 2.82 13.74 0.15
C LYS A 403 1.69 14.61 0.65
N PHE A 404 1.20 14.38 1.86
CA PHE A 404 0.23 15.26 2.51
C PHE A 404 0.84 15.88 3.77
N VAL A 405 0.68 17.20 3.93
CA VAL A 405 1.15 17.95 5.10
C VAL A 405 -0.05 18.56 5.80
N SER A 406 -0.28 18.18 7.06
CA SER A 406 -1.41 18.71 7.84
C SER A 406 -1.25 20.20 8.11
N LYS A 407 -2.35 20.95 8.08
CA LYS A 407 -2.34 22.35 8.53
C LYS A 407 -2.17 22.47 10.04
N ALA A 408 -2.80 21.55 10.78
CA ALA A 408 -2.66 21.49 12.23
C ALA A 408 -1.24 21.07 12.63
N LYS A 409 -0.80 21.55 13.80
CA LYS A 409 0.48 21.19 14.41
C LYS A 409 0.27 20.07 15.43
N TRP A 410 1.17 19.10 15.42
CA TRP A 410 1.17 17.94 16.31
C TRP A 410 1.20 18.36 17.77
N SER A 411 0.36 17.71 18.57
CA SER A 411 0.39 17.78 20.03
C SER A 411 0.53 16.36 20.60
N PRO A 412 1.54 16.10 21.45
CA PRO A 412 1.64 14.85 22.20
C PRO A 412 0.38 14.48 23.00
N ASN A 413 -0.44 15.48 23.36
CA ASN A 413 -1.71 15.26 24.05
C ASN A 413 -2.77 14.60 23.17
N ASP A 414 -2.53 14.42 21.87
CA ASP A 414 -3.47 13.77 20.95
C ASP A 414 -3.22 12.26 20.80
N VAL A 415 -2.17 11.72 21.42
CA VAL A 415 -1.96 10.27 21.52
C VAL A 415 -3.18 9.59 22.15
N GLY A 416 -3.72 8.55 21.51
CA GLY A 416 -4.88 7.79 21.98
C GLY A 416 -6.23 8.51 21.85
N LYS A 417 -6.31 9.65 21.14
CA LYS A 417 -7.59 10.36 20.92
C LYS A 417 -8.43 9.82 19.75
N GLY A 418 -7.97 8.78 19.07
CA GLY A 418 -8.75 8.11 18.02
C GLY A 418 -9.11 9.03 16.86
N LEU A 419 -10.29 8.81 16.28
CA LEU A 419 -10.78 9.55 15.09
C LEU A 419 -10.82 11.08 15.26
N LYS A 420 -10.97 11.60 16.49
CA LYS A 420 -10.96 13.05 16.74
C LYS A 420 -9.61 13.70 16.46
N ALA A 421 -8.52 12.98 16.74
CA ALA A 421 -7.19 13.44 16.33
C ALA A 421 -7.01 13.28 14.82
N GLY A 422 -7.52 12.20 14.23
CA GLY A 422 -7.59 12.03 12.77
C GLY A 422 -8.26 13.22 12.08
N ASP A 423 -9.41 13.69 12.59
CA ASP A 423 -10.10 14.88 12.06
C ASP A 423 -9.23 16.13 12.07
N LYS A 424 -8.46 16.32 13.15
CA LYS A 424 -7.58 17.47 13.31
C LYS A 424 -6.44 17.47 12.29
N TYR A 425 -5.88 16.30 11.95
CA TYR A 425 -4.66 16.21 11.16
C TYR A 425 -4.88 15.84 9.69
N MET A 426 -5.97 15.15 9.36
CA MET A 426 -6.20 14.57 8.02
C MET A 426 -7.29 15.28 7.22
N ASN A 427 -8.09 16.16 7.84
CA ASN A 427 -9.18 16.86 7.13
C ASN A 427 -8.73 18.19 6.49
N ASP A 428 -7.68 18.85 7.00
CA ASP A 428 -7.19 20.14 6.49
C ASP A 428 -5.66 20.15 6.41
N GLY A 429 -5.12 20.45 5.23
CA GLY A 429 -3.71 20.38 4.89
C GLY A 429 -3.48 20.57 3.40
N THR A 430 -2.29 20.20 2.94
CA THR A 430 -1.87 20.40 1.55
C THR A 430 -1.35 19.09 0.99
N LEU A 431 -1.92 18.68 -0.16
CA LEU A 431 -1.47 17.54 -0.94
C LEU A 431 -0.42 17.98 -1.96
N TYR A 432 0.62 17.17 -2.14
CA TYR A 432 1.70 17.37 -3.08
C TYR A 432 1.95 16.09 -3.87
N VAL A 433 2.58 16.24 -5.04
CA VAL A 433 3.08 15.14 -5.87
C VAL A 433 4.55 15.36 -6.20
N THR A 434 5.29 14.26 -6.34
CA THR A 434 6.74 14.30 -6.56
C THR A 434 7.14 14.57 -8.01
N VAL A 435 8.29 15.23 -8.18
CA VAL A 435 9.08 15.26 -9.42
C VAL A 435 10.53 14.93 -9.08
N PHE A 436 11.07 13.91 -9.76
CA PHE A 436 12.47 13.50 -9.65
C PHE A 436 13.30 14.09 -10.79
N ASN A 437 14.45 14.68 -10.45
CA ASN A 437 15.45 15.18 -11.39
C ASN A 437 16.62 14.18 -11.49
N ALA A 438 17.18 14.03 -12.69
CA ALA A 438 18.24 13.05 -12.97
C ALA A 438 19.57 13.29 -12.22
N ASP A 439 19.75 14.47 -11.62
CA ASP A 439 20.94 14.79 -10.83
C ASP A 439 20.85 14.31 -9.36
N GLY A 440 19.83 13.52 -9.02
CA GLY A 440 19.59 13.05 -7.65
C GLY A 440 18.89 14.07 -6.77
N THR A 441 18.32 15.13 -7.34
CA THR A 441 17.46 16.08 -6.63
C THR A 441 15.99 15.86 -6.99
N GLY A 442 15.07 16.34 -6.17
CA GLY A 442 13.66 16.34 -6.52
C GLY A 442 12.87 17.41 -5.79
N GLU A 443 11.61 17.58 -6.20
CA GLU A 443 10.70 18.60 -5.70
C GLU A 443 9.29 18.08 -5.48
N TRP A 444 8.59 18.70 -4.52
CA TRP A 444 7.17 18.46 -4.27
C TRP A 444 6.34 19.59 -4.88
N ARG A 445 5.45 19.25 -5.82
CA ARG A 445 4.53 20.19 -6.47
C ARG A 445 3.16 20.15 -5.80
N GLU A 446 2.65 21.31 -5.43
CA GLU A 446 1.41 21.46 -4.68
C GLU A 446 0.15 21.23 -5.53
N LEU A 447 -0.79 20.44 -5.01
CA LEU A 447 -2.10 20.14 -5.62
C LEU A 447 -3.21 20.92 -4.92
N SER A 448 -3.21 22.24 -5.13
CA SER A 448 -4.25 23.14 -4.62
C SER A 448 -5.08 23.74 -5.75
N TYR A 449 -6.37 23.97 -5.50
CA TYR A 449 -7.22 24.71 -6.40
C TYR A 449 -6.62 26.09 -6.74
N GLY A 450 -6.60 26.44 -8.02
CA GLY A 450 -5.94 27.64 -8.54
C GLY A 450 -4.43 27.51 -8.80
N LYS A 451 -3.79 26.40 -8.37
CA LYS A 451 -2.39 26.05 -8.72
C LYS A 451 -2.29 24.93 -9.75
N VAL A 452 -3.35 24.13 -9.89
CA VAL A 452 -3.48 23.07 -10.90
C VAL A 452 -4.27 23.57 -12.11
N ASN A 453 -3.85 23.17 -13.31
CA ASN A 453 -4.50 23.60 -14.56
C ASN A 453 -4.35 22.54 -15.66
N HIS A 454 -5.35 21.68 -15.81
CA HIS A 454 -5.34 20.63 -16.81
C HIS A 454 -5.98 21.11 -18.12
N LYS A 455 -5.33 20.86 -19.27
CA LYS A 455 -5.79 21.36 -20.57
C LYS A 455 -7.20 20.89 -20.95
N ASP A 456 -7.54 19.64 -20.62
CA ASP A 456 -8.81 19.01 -20.99
C ASP A 456 -9.78 18.90 -19.80
N TYR A 457 -9.37 19.33 -18.60
CA TYR A 457 -10.16 19.18 -17.38
C TYR A 457 -10.11 20.45 -16.52
N GLN A 458 -11.29 20.98 -16.17
CA GLN A 458 -11.40 22.25 -15.45
C GLN A 458 -11.83 21.98 -14.01
N PHE A 459 -10.88 22.11 -13.08
CA PHE A 459 -11.14 22.00 -11.66
C PHE A 459 -12.06 23.13 -11.18
N LYS A 460 -13.01 22.82 -10.30
CA LYS A 460 -13.99 23.79 -9.78
C LYS A 460 -13.68 24.29 -8.38
N ASP A 461 -13.08 23.44 -7.56
CA ASP A 461 -12.75 23.69 -6.16
C ASP A 461 -11.74 22.64 -5.67
N GLN A 462 -11.38 22.68 -4.39
CA GLN A 462 -10.46 21.71 -3.81
C GLN A 462 -11.03 20.28 -3.74
N ALA A 463 -12.35 20.12 -3.63
CA ALA A 463 -12.98 18.79 -3.64
C ALA A 463 -12.74 18.09 -4.98
N ASP A 464 -12.91 18.83 -6.08
CA ASP A 464 -12.61 18.38 -7.43
C ASP A 464 -11.13 17.98 -7.60
N VAL A 465 -10.21 18.78 -7.04
CA VAL A 465 -8.76 18.49 -7.07
C VAL A 465 -8.43 17.18 -6.35
N VAL A 466 -8.96 16.94 -5.15
CA VAL A 466 -8.61 15.73 -4.38
C VAL A 466 -9.34 14.48 -4.89
N ILE A 467 -10.56 14.60 -5.44
CA ILE A 467 -11.26 13.48 -6.10
C ILE A 467 -10.56 13.07 -7.40
N ASN A 468 -10.01 14.05 -8.11
CA ASN A 468 -9.30 13.87 -9.38
C ASN A 468 -7.79 14.12 -9.21
N ALA A 469 -7.20 13.62 -8.13
CA ALA A 469 -5.81 13.87 -7.77
C ALA A 469 -4.82 13.44 -8.88
N ARG A 470 -5.13 12.36 -9.61
CA ARG A 470 -4.35 11.93 -10.78
C ARG A 470 -4.33 13.00 -11.89
N LEU A 471 -5.48 13.58 -12.26
CA LEU A 471 -5.53 14.70 -13.23
C LEU A 471 -4.83 15.96 -12.70
N ALA A 472 -4.91 16.22 -11.40
CA ALA A 472 -4.24 17.35 -10.77
C ALA A 472 -2.71 17.17 -10.86
N ALA A 473 -2.21 15.98 -10.53
CA ALA A 473 -0.82 15.59 -10.68
C ALA A 473 -0.35 15.64 -12.14
N ASP A 474 -1.19 15.17 -13.07
CA ASP A 474 -0.93 15.26 -14.50
C ASP A 474 -0.63 16.71 -14.90
N SER A 475 -1.46 17.65 -14.43
CA SER A 475 -1.37 19.07 -14.80
C SER A 475 -0.12 19.79 -14.29
N VAL A 476 0.50 19.26 -13.24
CA VAL A 476 1.73 19.82 -12.67
C VAL A 476 2.94 18.97 -13.05
N GLY A 477 2.85 18.07 -14.03
CA GLY A 477 4.01 17.37 -14.60
C GLY A 477 4.74 16.45 -13.62
N ALA A 478 4.00 15.71 -12.80
CA ALA A 478 4.53 14.67 -11.90
C ALA A 478 5.34 13.59 -12.66
N THR A 479 6.36 13.03 -12.02
CA THR A 479 7.21 11.97 -12.62
C THR A 479 6.49 10.62 -12.61
N LYS A 480 6.36 9.98 -13.78
CA LYS A 480 5.72 8.66 -13.93
C LYS A 480 6.61 7.54 -13.37
N MET A 481 6.12 6.80 -12.39
CA MET A 481 6.89 5.81 -11.65
C MET A 481 6.56 4.36 -12.05
N ASP A 482 7.46 3.44 -11.76
CA ASP A 482 7.23 1.99 -11.90
C ASP A 482 6.47 1.43 -10.71
N ARG A 483 5.14 1.59 -10.69
CA ARG A 483 4.24 1.03 -9.67
C ARG A 483 4.68 1.31 -8.22
N PRO A 484 4.46 2.55 -7.73
CA PRO A 484 4.71 2.90 -6.33
C PRO A 484 3.84 2.10 -5.36
N GLU A 485 4.45 1.12 -4.72
CA GLU A 485 3.83 0.34 -3.65
C GLU A 485 4.19 0.96 -2.27
N TRP A 486 4.69 0.16 -1.33
CA TRP A 486 4.80 0.58 0.06
C TRP A 486 5.87 1.64 0.28
N ILE A 487 5.51 2.60 1.15
CA ILE A 487 6.43 3.61 1.65
C ILE A 487 6.77 3.33 3.12
N SER A 488 8.02 3.55 3.52
CA SER A 488 8.43 3.46 4.92
C SER A 488 9.45 4.54 5.27
N VAL A 489 9.39 5.05 6.49
CA VAL A 489 10.28 6.12 6.98
C VAL A 489 11.25 5.55 8.00
N SER A 490 12.54 5.74 7.78
CA SER A 490 13.58 5.33 8.72
C SER A 490 13.42 6.10 10.04
N PRO A 491 13.21 5.42 11.18
CA PRO A 491 13.13 6.08 12.48
C PRO A 491 14.48 6.61 12.96
N ILE A 492 15.57 6.27 12.26
CA ILE A 492 16.95 6.65 12.61
C ILE A 492 17.39 7.89 11.84
N THR A 493 17.13 7.93 10.53
CA THR A 493 17.62 8.98 9.63
C THR A 493 16.53 9.94 9.17
N GLY A 494 15.24 9.57 9.30
CA GLY A 494 14.14 10.29 8.67
C GLY A 494 14.09 10.14 7.15
N GLU A 495 14.96 9.33 6.55
CA GLU A 495 14.91 9.07 5.11
C GLU A 495 13.72 8.16 4.77
N VAL A 496 13.14 8.41 3.62
CA VAL A 496 11.91 7.74 3.18
C VAL A 496 12.25 6.79 2.04
N TYR A 497 11.64 5.62 2.03
CA TYR A 497 11.88 4.53 1.09
C TYR A 497 10.56 4.16 0.43
N VAL A 498 10.55 3.95 -0.88
CA VAL A 498 9.40 3.50 -1.64
C VAL A 498 9.79 2.33 -2.54
N THR A 499 8.98 1.29 -2.56
CA THR A 499 9.08 0.22 -3.54
C THR A 499 8.46 0.62 -4.86
N LEU A 500 9.18 0.31 -5.93
CA LEU A 500 8.77 0.44 -7.32
C LEU A 500 8.80 -0.96 -7.92
N THR A 501 7.70 -1.69 -7.73
CA THR A 501 7.65 -3.16 -7.77
C THR A 501 8.01 -3.75 -9.12
N ASN A 502 7.52 -3.17 -10.21
CA ASN A 502 7.89 -3.47 -11.59
C ASN A 502 7.14 -2.56 -12.57
N ASN A 503 7.61 -2.55 -13.82
CA ASN A 503 6.86 -2.08 -14.96
C ASN A 503 7.37 -2.78 -16.22
N SER A 504 6.86 -3.98 -16.46
CA SER A 504 7.22 -4.81 -17.63
C SER A 504 6.83 -4.18 -18.97
N LYS A 505 6.05 -3.10 -18.97
CA LYS A 505 5.67 -2.34 -20.16
C LYS A 505 6.53 -1.09 -20.40
N ARG A 506 7.45 -0.73 -19.51
CA ARG A 506 8.31 0.45 -19.72
C ARG A 506 9.21 0.27 -20.93
N THR A 507 8.99 1.07 -21.96
CA THR A 507 9.82 1.06 -23.17
C THR A 507 11.14 1.77 -22.90
N VAL A 508 12.13 1.56 -23.77
CA VAL A 508 13.44 2.22 -23.66
C VAL A 508 13.29 3.74 -23.70
N GLU A 509 12.41 4.26 -24.55
CA GLU A 509 12.14 5.69 -24.72
C GLU A 509 11.44 6.30 -23.51
N ALA A 510 10.74 5.47 -22.75
CA ALA A 510 10.07 5.87 -21.51
C ALA A 510 10.98 5.71 -20.29
N THR A 511 12.24 5.28 -20.41
CA THR A 511 13.15 5.22 -19.26
C THR A 511 13.71 6.58 -18.88
N ASP A 512 14.03 6.75 -17.60
CA ASP A 512 14.73 7.92 -17.06
C ASP A 512 15.66 7.52 -15.92
N ALA A 513 16.34 8.47 -15.28
CA ALA A 513 17.24 8.18 -14.17
C ALA A 513 16.57 7.50 -12.96
N THR A 514 15.29 7.74 -12.73
CA THR A 514 14.58 7.16 -11.57
C THR A 514 14.03 5.79 -11.92
N ASN A 515 13.61 5.58 -13.17
CA ASN A 515 13.09 4.32 -13.71
C ASN A 515 13.95 3.85 -14.91
N PRO A 516 15.23 3.46 -14.69
CA PRO A 516 16.20 3.38 -15.78
C PRO A 516 16.23 2.05 -16.52
N ARG A 517 15.32 1.11 -16.21
CA ARG A 517 15.44 -0.28 -16.63
C ARG A 517 14.44 -0.65 -17.72
N SER A 518 14.97 -1.05 -18.88
CA SER A 518 14.25 -1.77 -19.92
C SER A 518 15.24 -2.67 -20.64
N TYR A 519 15.05 -3.99 -20.53
CA TYR A 519 15.98 -4.98 -21.08
C TYR A 519 15.26 -5.86 -22.09
N ASN A 520 15.88 -6.11 -23.25
CA ASN A 520 15.37 -7.02 -24.27
C ASN A 520 13.88 -6.78 -24.63
N ASN A 521 13.45 -5.51 -24.66
CA ASN A 521 12.07 -5.07 -24.89
C ASN A 521 11.04 -5.58 -23.87
N LYS A 522 11.43 -5.89 -22.63
CA LYS A 522 10.55 -6.42 -21.56
C LYS A 522 10.37 -5.48 -20.36
N GLY A 523 10.73 -4.20 -20.51
CA GLY A 523 10.66 -3.23 -19.42
C GLY A 523 11.40 -3.66 -18.16
N ASN A 524 10.97 -3.12 -17.03
CA ASN A 524 11.49 -3.44 -15.71
C ASN A 524 10.66 -4.59 -15.11
N GLN A 525 11.20 -5.81 -15.06
CA GLN A 525 10.46 -6.97 -14.53
C GLN A 525 10.66 -7.22 -13.04
N HIS A 526 11.67 -6.60 -12.42
CA HIS A 526 12.15 -7.00 -11.09
C HIS A 526 12.02 -5.93 -10.01
N GLY A 527 11.74 -4.68 -10.39
CA GLY A 527 11.56 -3.60 -9.44
C GLY A 527 12.80 -3.10 -8.69
N HIS A 528 12.61 -2.02 -7.96
CA HIS A 528 13.67 -1.33 -7.25
C HIS A 528 13.10 -0.52 -6.09
N ILE A 529 13.97 -0.10 -5.18
CA ILE A 529 13.60 0.75 -4.04
C ILE A 529 14.28 2.09 -4.23
N VAL A 530 13.49 3.15 -4.35
CA VAL A 530 13.99 4.53 -4.31
C VAL A 530 13.95 5.01 -2.86
N ARG A 531 14.95 5.80 -2.45
CA ARG A 531 14.89 6.50 -1.17
C ARG A 531 15.23 7.97 -1.33
N TRP A 532 14.72 8.80 -0.43
CA TRP A 532 15.02 10.23 -0.42
C TRP A 532 15.17 10.80 0.99
N ARG A 533 15.88 11.94 1.03
CA ARG A 533 16.07 12.78 2.20
C ARG A 533 15.58 14.18 1.91
N GLU A 534 14.62 14.65 2.69
CA GLU A 534 14.11 16.02 2.60
C GLU A 534 15.22 17.04 2.88
N ARG A 535 15.27 18.14 2.14
CA ARG A 535 16.22 19.24 2.38
C ARG A 535 15.75 20.09 3.56
N GLY A 536 15.90 19.54 4.76
CA GLY A 536 15.45 20.14 6.01
C GLY A 536 14.39 19.26 6.69
N GLU A 537 13.31 19.88 7.14
CA GLU A 537 12.19 19.19 7.77
C GLU A 537 11.36 18.43 6.72
N HIS A 538 10.55 17.47 7.17
CA HIS A 538 9.62 16.76 6.29
C HIS A 538 8.54 17.64 5.66
N THR A 539 8.42 18.92 6.02
CA THR A 539 7.56 19.88 5.31
C THR A 539 8.27 20.54 4.11
N ALA A 540 9.54 20.24 3.85
CA ALA A 540 10.29 20.77 2.73
C ALA A 540 9.62 20.40 1.39
N THR A 541 9.85 21.23 0.37
CA THR A 541 9.38 20.99 -0.99
C THR A 541 10.50 20.58 -1.94
N ALA A 542 11.66 20.23 -1.40
CA ALA A 542 12.83 19.77 -2.14
C ALA A 542 13.54 18.67 -1.35
N PHE A 543 14.10 17.69 -2.06
CA PHE A 543 14.78 16.54 -1.48
C PHE A 543 15.95 16.09 -2.35
N ASP A 544 16.83 15.26 -1.78
CA ASP A 544 17.85 14.50 -2.49
C ASP A 544 17.44 13.02 -2.51
N TRP A 545 17.70 12.30 -3.59
CA TRP A 545 17.30 10.90 -3.76
C TRP A 545 18.39 10.04 -4.42
N ASP A 546 18.31 8.74 -4.17
CA ASP A 546 19.03 7.69 -4.91
C ASP A 546 18.17 6.42 -5.02
N VAL A 547 18.57 5.49 -5.90
CA VAL A 547 18.03 4.13 -5.90
C VAL A 547 18.78 3.32 -4.84
N TYR A 548 18.13 3.06 -3.71
CA TYR A 548 18.70 2.25 -2.62
C TYR A 548 19.06 0.85 -3.10
N LEU A 549 18.14 0.19 -3.83
CA LEU A 549 18.30 -1.20 -4.24
C LEU A 549 17.64 -1.47 -5.59
N PHE A 550 18.39 -2.02 -6.54
CA PHE A 550 17.84 -2.64 -7.75
C PHE A 550 17.65 -4.13 -7.49
N ALA A 551 16.40 -4.57 -7.34
CA ALA A 551 16.08 -5.98 -7.26
C ALA A 551 16.32 -6.66 -8.61
N ALA A 552 16.95 -7.82 -8.58
CA ALA A 552 17.21 -8.67 -9.74
C ALA A 552 17.71 -10.05 -9.25
N PRO A 553 17.48 -11.12 -10.03
CA PRO A 553 18.25 -12.35 -9.93
C PRO A 553 19.76 -12.07 -9.95
N ASN A 554 20.52 -12.76 -9.10
CA ASN A 554 21.94 -12.47 -8.93
C ASN A 554 22.79 -12.74 -10.19
N ASP A 555 22.33 -13.64 -11.06
CA ASP A 555 22.99 -14.07 -12.30
C ASP A 555 22.71 -13.16 -13.51
N LEU A 556 21.78 -12.20 -13.38
CA LEU A 556 21.50 -11.20 -14.41
C LEU A 556 22.40 -9.97 -14.25
N THR A 557 23.69 -10.11 -14.58
CA THR A 557 24.72 -9.07 -14.39
C THR A 557 24.33 -7.67 -14.90
N GLU A 558 23.65 -7.56 -16.05
CA GLU A 558 23.22 -6.26 -16.61
C GLU A 558 22.09 -5.59 -15.81
N GLN A 559 21.31 -6.39 -15.08
CA GLN A 559 20.15 -5.94 -14.30
C GLN A 559 20.48 -5.79 -12.81
N ASN A 560 21.45 -6.57 -12.33
CA ASN A 560 21.95 -6.60 -10.97
C ASN A 560 22.90 -5.42 -10.68
N LEU A 561 22.32 -4.23 -10.61
CA LEU A 561 23.02 -2.97 -10.35
C LEU A 561 23.37 -2.76 -8.86
N SER A 562 22.89 -3.63 -7.97
CA SER A 562 23.12 -3.54 -6.53
C SER A 562 24.05 -4.63 -5.97
N ASN A 563 24.68 -5.43 -6.83
CA ASN A 563 25.60 -6.51 -6.44
C ASN A 563 24.94 -7.56 -5.53
N LEU A 564 23.70 -7.93 -5.86
CA LEU A 564 22.96 -9.01 -5.22
C LEU A 564 23.66 -10.35 -5.44
N SER A 565 23.55 -11.23 -4.45
CA SER A 565 24.03 -12.61 -4.44
C SER A 565 22.86 -13.57 -4.24
N ALA A 566 23.07 -14.88 -4.38
CA ALA A 566 22.01 -15.87 -4.14
C ALA A 566 21.44 -15.84 -2.70
N GLU A 567 22.14 -15.21 -1.74
CA GLU A 567 21.68 -15.07 -0.35
C GLU A 567 20.68 -13.90 -0.17
N ASN A 568 20.60 -12.98 -1.14
CA ASN A 568 19.84 -11.75 -0.98
C ASN A 568 19.20 -11.21 -2.28
N ASP A 569 19.30 -11.92 -3.38
CA ASP A 569 18.55 -11.62 -4.59
C ASP A 569 17.05 -11.82 -4.39
N LEU A 570 16.32 -11.00 -5.12
CA LEU A 570 14.88 -10.83 -5.02
C LEU A 570 14.37 -10.22 -6.34
N SER A 571 13.06 -10.27 -6.50
CA SER A 571 12.30 -9.64 -7.58
C SER A 571 11.02 -9.08 -6.99
N SER A 572 10.50 -8.01 -7.60
CA SER A 572 9.29 -7.30 -7.20
C SER A 572 9.21 -7.02 -5.69
N PRO A 573 10.11 -6.18 -5.15
CA PRO A 573 9.97 -5.74 -3.78
C PRO A 573 8.70 -4.91 -3.68
N ASP A 574 7.88 -5.23 -2.68
CA ASP A 574 6.60 -4.62 -2.40
C ASP A 574 6.61 -4.10 -0.95
N GLY A 575 6.15 -4.89 0.02
CA GLY A 575 5.92 -4.37 1.36
C GLY A 575 7.19 -3.91 2.09
N LEU A 576 7.14 -2.72 2.71
CA LEU A 576 8.25 -2.12 3.47
C LEU A 576 7.90 -1.80 4.92
N TYR A 577 8.78 -2.18 5.84
CA TYR A 577 8.63 -1.82 7.26
C TYR A 577 9.96 -1.58 7.95
N PHE A 578 10.15 -0.36 8.46
CA PHE A 578 11.18 -0.11 9.46
C PHE A 578 10.71 -0.53 10.85
N ASP A 579 11.48 -1.40 11.49
CA ASP A 579 11.32 -1.58 12.92
C ASP A 579 11.91 -0.41 13.72
N PRO A 580 11.53 -0.23 15.01
CA PRO A 580 12.04 0.87 15.83
C PRO A 580 13.57 0.89 16.02
N ARG A 581 14.30 -0.18 15.69
CA ARG A 581 15.77 -0.22 15.74
C ARG A 581 16.40 0.27 14.44
N GLY A 582 15.62 0.48 13.38
CA GLY A 582 16.09 0.88 12.06
C GLY A 582 16.50 -0.29 11.17
N VAL A 583 16.00 -1.51 11.43
CA VAL A 583 16.06 -2.60 10.45
C VAL A 583 14.93 -2.40 9.45
N LEU A 584 15.26 -2.34 8.16
CA LEU A 584 14.28 -2.32 7.09
C LEU A 584 13.93 -3.76 6.74
N TRP A 585 12.65 -4.08 6.75
CA TRP A 585 12.10 -5.34 6.28
C TRP A 585 11.50 -5.13 4.89
N ILE A 586 11.88 -5.99 3.95
CA ILE A 586 11.45 -5.93 2.54
C ILE A 586 10.69 -7.22 2.24
N GLN A 587 9.44 -7.09 1.84
CA GLN A 587 8.58 -8.18 1.40
C GLN A 587 8.48 -8.18 -0.14
N THR A 588 8.03 -9.26 -0.75
CA THR A 588 7.96 -9.38 -2.22
C THR A 588 6.62 -9.93 -2.66
N ASP A 589 6.07 -9.35 -3.72
CA ASP A 589 4.99 -9.88 -4.54
C ASP A 589 5.50 -10.09 -5.98
N ASP A 590 5.94 -11.30 -6.29
CA ASP A 590 6.72 -11.60 -7.48
C ASP A 590 6.04 -12.59 -8.43
N SER A 591 6.01 -12.22 -9.70
CA SER A 591 5.61 -13.08 -10.81
C SER A 591 6.76 -13.39 -11.78
N ALA A 592 7.94 -12.76 -11.64
CA ALA A 592 9.03 -12.85 -12.61
C ALA A 592 10.13 -13.86 -12.22
N TYR A 593 10.33 -14.14 -10.93
CA TYR A 593 11.41 -14.98 -10.39
C TYR A 593 10.92 -16.28 -9.70
N THR A 594 9.61 -16.55 -9.81
CA THR A 594 8.88 -17.69 -9.21
C THR A 594 9.39 -19.09 -9.58
N LYS A 595 10.18 -19.23 -10.65
CA LYS A 595 10.83 -20.51 -11.02
C LYS A 595 12.02 -20.86 -10.13
N THR A 596 12.63 -19.85 -9.51
CA THR A 596 13.82 -20.02 -8.68
C THR A 596 13.46 -20.03 -7.21
N THR A 597 12.54 -19.16 -6.79
CA THR A 597 12.10 -19.03 -5.40
C THR A 597 10.68 -18.48 -5.31
N ASN A 598 9.95 -18.84 -4.26
CA ASN A 598 8.71 -18.17 -3.89
C ASN A 598 9.01 -16.80 -3.27
N CYS A 599 7.95 -16.00 -3.08
CA CYS A 599 8.00 -14.72 -2.38
C CYS A 599 8.58 -14.83 -0.97
N MET A 600 9.20 -13.76 -0.52
CA MET A 600 10.14 -13.79 0.60
C MET A 600 10.08 -12.52 1.45
N LEU A 601 10.70 -12.60 2.62
CA LEU A 601 11.00 -11.46 3.47
C LEU A 601 12.52 -11.36 3.67
N LEU A 602 13.07 -10.17 3.46
CA LEU A 602 14.48 -9.85 3.69
C LEU A 602 14.64 -8.84 4.83
N ALA A 603 15.72 -8.95 5.57
CA ALA A 603 16.17 -7.93 6.50
C ALA A 603 17.29 -7.10 5.85
N ALA A 604 17.23 -5.78 6.05
CA ALA A 604 18.14 -4.81 5.46
C ALA A 604 18.61 -3.77 6.49
N LEU A 605 19.86 -3.34 6.35
CA LEU A 605 20.51 -2.31 7.16
C LEU A 605 20.95 -1.14 6.26
N PRO A 606 20.01 -0.31 5.76
CA PRO A 606 20.37 0.82 4.92
C PRO A 606 21.17 1.89 5.68
N SER A 607 22.08 2.59 5.00
CA SER A 607 22.84 3.70 5.58
C SER A 607 22.14 5.04 5.37
N HIS A 608 22.52 5.82 4.35
CA HIS A 608 21.95 7.14 4.09
C HIS A 608 21.95 7.49 2.59
N VAL A 609 21.10 8.40 2.14
CA VAL A 609 21.10 8.92 0.76
C VAL A 609 22.49 9.46 0.41
N GLY A 610 22.99 9.08 -0.77
CA GLY A 610 24.29 9.50 -1.29
C GLY A 610 25.48 8.69 -0.76
N ASP A 611 25.23 7.51 -0.16
CA ASP A 611 26.27 6.57 0.28
C ASP A 611 26.87 5.71 -0.85
N GLY A 612 26.35 5.82 -2.08
CA GLY A 612 26.81 5.07 -3.25
C GLY A 612 27.48 5.93 -4.32
N LYS A 613 27.11 5.69 -5.59
CA LYS A 613 27.74 6.33 -6.77
C LYS A 613 26.75 6.52 -7.90
N ILE A 614 27.08 7.42 -8.83
CA ILE A 614 26.37 7.50 -10.12
C ILE A 614 26.78 6.31 -11.00
N MET A 615 25.80 5.66 -11.63
CA MET A 615 26.03 4.60 -12.61
C MET A 615 25.29 4.90 -13.91
N THR A 616 25.89 4.56 -15.04
CA THR A 616 25.23 4.58 -16.35
C THR A 616 24.57 3.24 -16.60
N THR A 617 23.25 3.22 -16.77
CA THR A 617 22.48 2.00 -17.07
C THR A 617 22.60 1.60 -18.54
N THR A 618 22.14 0.39 -18.88
CA THR A 618 22.14 -0.13 -20.27
C THR A 618 21.29 0.71 -21.22
N THR A 619 20.36 1.49 -20.69
CA THR A 619 19.51 2.45 -21.42
C THR A 619 20.14 3.84 -21.57
N GLY A 620 21.35 4.05 -21.03
CA GLY A 620 22.14 5.27 -21.18
C GLY A 620 21.89 6.35 -20.12
N HIS A 621 21.07 6.07 -19.09
CA HIS A 621 20.77 7.03 -18.03
C HIS A 621 21.81 7.01 -16.93
N ASN A 622 22.24 8.20 -16.49
CA ASN A 622 23.02 8.34 -15.26
C ASN A 622 22.07 8.34 -14.08
N THR A 623 22.19 7.32 -13.24
CA THR A 623 21.32 7.10 -12.08
C THR A 623 22.15 7.16 -10.79
N PRO A 624 21.74 7.95 -9.77
CA PRO A 624 22.31 7.83 -8.43
C PRO A 624 21.90 6.50 -7.81
N VAL A 625 22.88 5.64 -7.53
CA VAL A 625 22.67 4.33 -6.91
C VAL A 625 23.29 4.33 -5.51
N GLY A 626 22.57 3.77 -4.55
CA GLY A 626 23.02 3.58 -3.18
C GLY A 626 24.19 2.60 -3.06
N ALA A 627 24.67 2.42 -1.84
CA ALA A 627 25.74 1.49 -1.53
C ALA A 627 25.41 0.05 -1.99
N MET A 628 26.43 -0.67 -2.44
CA MET A 628 26.29 -2.06 -2.88
C MET A 628 25.81 -2.96 -1.74
N ALA A 629 24.91 -3.89 -2.06
CA ALA A 629 24.45 -4.86 -1.10
C ALA A 629 25.58 -5.83 -0.73
N THR A 630 25.58 -6.25 0.54
CA THR A 630 26.44 -7.32 1.06
C THR A 630 25.58 -8.22 1.94
N ASN A 631 26.07 -9.44 2.22
CA ASN A 631 25.35 -10.34 3.12
C ASN A 631 25.38 -9.81 4.58
N ASP A 632 26.24 -8.85 4.92
CA ASP A 632 26.17 -8.19 6.22
C ASP A 632 25.06 -7.14 6.31
N THR A 633 24.56 -6.63 5.18
CA THR A 633 23.61 -5.51 5.12
C THR A 633 22.25 -5.86 4.50
N LEU A 634 22.14 -6.96 3.76
CA LEU A 634 20.91 -7.47 3.17
C LEU A 634 20.93 -9.00 3.13
N LYS A 635 19.94 -9.65 3.75
CA LYS A 635 19.81 -11.13 3.78
C LYS A 635 18.37 -11.59 3.78
N ARG A 636 18.09 -12.69 3.07
CA ARG A 636 16.79 -13.37 3.06
C ARG A 636 16.50 -14.05 4.40
N PHE A 637 15.44 -13.61 5.09
CA PHE A 637 15.04 -14.08 6.41
C PHE A 637 13.94 -15.15 6.38
N PHE A 638 13.06 -15.10 5.38
CA PHE A 638 11.93 -16.02 5.24
C PHE A 638 11.54 -16.21 3.77
N VAL A 639 10.99 -17.38 3.42
CA VAL A 639 10.38 -17.71 2.12
C VAL A 639 9.01 -18.34 2.36
N GLY A 640 7.99 -17.84 1.68
CA GLY A 640 6.61 -18.29 1.78
C GLY A 640 6.32 -19.58 0.99
N PRO A 641 5.10 -20.13 1.13
CA PRO A 641 4.63 -21.24 0.31
C PRO A 641 4.50 -20.84 -1.17
N LYS A 642 4.37 -21.83 -2.04
CA LYS A 642 4.24 -21.60 -3.48
C LYS A 642 2.97 -20.80 -3.83
N GLY A 643 3.13 -19.86 -4.75
CA GLY A 643 2.04 -19.05 -5.30
C GLY A 643 1.46 -18.03 -4.32
N CYS A 644 2.10 -17.81 -3.17
CA CYS A 644 1.76 -16.67 -2.31
C CYS A 644 2.60 -15.45 -2.68
N GLU A 645 2.15 -14.28 -2.26
CA GLU A 645 3.04 -13.20 -1.87
C GLU A 645 3.33 -13.26 -0.35
N VAL A 646 4.37 -12.54 0.07
CA VAL A 646 4.58 -12.20 1.47
C VAL A 646 4.26 -10.71 1.58
N THR A 647 3.30 -10.36 2.41
CA THR A 647 2.86 -8.97 2.63
C THR A 647 2.46 -8.77 4.09
N GLY A 648 2.12 -7.54 4.50
CA GLY A 648 1.60 -7.23 5.82
C GLY A 648 2.63 -7.49 6.92
N ILE A 649 3.11 -6.48 7.63
CA ILE A 649 4.17 -6.70 8.63
C ILE A 649 4.04 -5.79 9.84
N THR A 650 4.19 -6.37 11.02
CA THR A 650 4.22 -5.62 12.28
C THR A 650 5.01 -6.39 13.34
N MET A 651 5.53 -5.69 14.35
CA MET A 651 6.32 -6.31 15.42
C MET A 651 5.79 -5.90 16.79
N THR A 652 5.85 -6.84 17.74
CA THR A 652 5.47 -6.58 19.12
C THR A 652 6.43 -5.58 19.79
N PRO A 653 5.96 -4.75 20.74
CA PRO A 653 6.81 -3.78 21.45
C PRO A 653 8.03 -4.37 22.17
N ASP A 654 7.94 -5.65 22.58
CA ASP A 654 9.06 -6.39 23.19
C ASP A 654 10.06 -6.98 22.18
N PHE A 655 9.85 -6.76 20.87
CA PHE A 655 10.68 -7.27 19.76
C PHE A 655 10.77 -8.81 19.69
N LYS A 656 9.85 -9.53 20.34
CA LYS A 656 9.92 -11.00 20.42
C LYS A 656 9.07 -11.73 19.40
N THR A 657 8.13 -11.04 18.75
CA THR A 657 7.27 -11.63 17.73
C THR A 657 7.16 -10.68 16.56
N LEU A 658 7.55 -11.17 15.38
CA LEU A 658 7.29 -10.53 14.10
C LEU A 658 6.05 -11.20 13.49
N PHE A 659 5.08 -10.41 13.08
CA PHE A 659 3.93 -10.89 12.32
C PHE A 659 4.13 -10.56 10.85
N ILE A 660 3.88 -11.54 9.98
CA ILE A 660 3.77 -11.36 8.53
C ILE A 660 2.47 -11.99 8.01
N ASN A 661 1.96 -11.59 6.85
CA ASN A 661 0.86 -12.28 6.18
C ASN A 661 1.36 -13.09 4.98
N ILE A 662 0.62 -14.16 4.69
CA ILE A 662 0.75 -14.97 3.48
C ILE A 662 -0.56 -14.78 2.71
N GLN A 663 -0.50 -14.01 1.64
CA GLN A 663 -1.63 -13.71 0.76
C GLN A 663 -1.74 -14.81 -0.33
N HIS A 664 -2.97 -15.11 -0.77
CA HIS A 664 -3.30 -16.03 -1.88
C HIS A 664 -2.40 -17.26 -2.09
N PRO A 665 -2.04 -18.04 -1.05
CA PRO A 665 -1.20 -19.22 -1.26
C PRO A 665 -1.83 -20.15 -2.29
N GLY A 666 -1.04 -20.59 -3.27
CA GLY A 666 -1.53 -21.43 -4.35
C GLY A 666 -2.13 -20.72 -5.54
N GLU A 667 -2.02 -19.39 -5.65
CA GLU A 667 -2.36 -18.69 -6.88
C GLU A 667 -1.60 -19.29 -8.07
N ASP A 668 -2.33 -19.48 -9.18
CA ASP A 668 -1.89 -20.18 -10.39
C ASP A 668 -1.25 -21.57 -10.16
N SER A 669 -1.45 -22.16 -8.97
CA SER A 669 -0.80 -23.37 -8.50
C SER A 669 -1.81 -24.31 -7.82
N PRO A 670 -2.64 -25.05 -8.59
CA PRO A 670 -3.79 -25.80 -8.08
C PRO A 670 -3.44 -26.95 -7.11
N ASP A 671 -2.18 -27.39 -7.08
CA ASP A 671 -1.70 -28.46 -6.20
C ASP A 671 -1.28 -27.97 -4.80
N VAL A 672 -1.36 -26.66 -4.55
CA VAL A 672 -0.99 -26.07 -3.26
C VAL A 672 -2.16 -26.19 -2.28
N THR A 673 -1.86 -26.73 -1.10
CA THR A 673 -2.84 -26.95 -0.01
C THR A 673 -2.44 -26.26 1.29
N TRP A 674 -1.51 -25.30 1.23
CA TRP A 674 -1.03 -24.60 2.41
C TRP A 674 -2.17 -23.83 3.09
N GLY A 675 -2.28 -23.96 4.43
CA GLY A 675 -3.35 -23.34 5.21
C GLY A 675 -4.71 -24.04 5.13
N ALA A 676 -4.84 -25.10 4.33
CA ALA A 676 -6.07 -25.88 4.25
C ALA A 676 -6.48 -26.46 5.62
N VAL A 677 -7.77 -26.71 5.80
CA VAL A 677 -8.26 -27.44 6.97
C VAL A 677 -7.64 -28.85 7.01
N PRO A 678 -7.55 -29.51 8.17
CA PRO A 678 -7.00 -30.86 8.24
C PRO A 678 -7.67 -31.83 7.26
N GLY A 679 -6.90 -32.40 6.33
CA GLY A 679 -7.39 -33.30 5.27
C GLY A 679 -8.05 -32.60 4.07
N GLY A 680 -8.14 -31.27 4.08
CA GLY A 680 -8.65 -30.45 2.98
C GLY A 680 -7.61 -30.15 1.90
N ARG A 681 -8.06 -29.44 0.86
CA ARG A 681 -7.27 -29.07 -0.32
C ARG A 681 -7.31 -27.58 -0.64
N VAL A 682 -8.25 -26.83 -0.10
CA VAL A 682 -8.40 -25.40 -0.41
C VAL A 682 -7.35 -24.61 0.38
N PRO A 683 -6.36 -23.99 -0.29
CA PRO A 683 -5.39 -23.17 0.41
C PRO A 683 -6.05 -21.91 0.96
N ARG A 684 -5.51 -21.37 2.05
CA ARG A 684 -6.12 -20.25 2.78
C ARG A 684 -5.05 -19.24 3.15
N SER A 685 -5.28 -17.97 2.80
CA SER A 685 -4.50 -16.85 3.33
C SER A 685 -4.52 -16.85 4.87
N ALA A 686 -3.43 -16.42 5.48
CA ALA A 686 -3.30 -16.41 6.94
C ALA A 686 -2.22 -15.45 7.43
N THR A 687 -2.34 -15.04 8.68
CA THR A 687 -1.25 -14.37 9.42
C THR A 687 -0.28 -15.41 9.95
N VAL A 688 1.00 -15.07 9.98
CA VAL A 688 2.10 -15.88 10.49
C VAL A 688 2.81 -15.12 11.60
N MET A 689 2.99 -15.78 12.74
CA MET A 689 3.86 -15.27 13.81
C MET A 689 5.23 -15.95 13.73
N ILE A 690 6.28 -15.15 13.74
CA ILE A 690 7.67 -15.59 13.77
C ILE A 690 8.27 -15.23 15.14
N THR A 691 8.87 -16.23 15.77
CA THR A 691 9.52 -16.09 17.09
C THR A 691 10.90 -16.74 17.08
N LYS A 692 11.83 -16.21 17.87
CA LYS A 692 13.12 -16.86 18.11
C LYS A 692 12.95 -18.05 19.06
N ASN A 693 13.60 -19.17 18.78
CA ASN A 693 13.42 -20.45 19.48
C ASN A 693 13.88 -20.42 20.94
N ASP A 694 14.79 -19.50 21.29
CA ASP A 694 15.27 -19.29 22.67
C ASP A 694 14.45 -18.23 23.44
N GLY A 695 13.36 -17.71 22.85
CA GLY A 695 12.55 -16.65 23.46
C GLY A 695 13.22 -15.26 23.47
N GLY A 696 14.34 -15.11 22.78
CA GLY A 696 15.03 -13.86 22.54
C GLY A 696 14.27 -12.94 21.58
N VAL A 697 14.83 -11.76 21.35
CA VAL A 697 14.29 -10.79 20.40
C VAL A 697 14.64 -11.19 18.96
N ILE A 698 13.81 -10.78 18.00
CA ILE A 698 14.04 -10.97 16.58
C ILE A 698 15.35 -10.29 16.17
N LEU A 699 16.23 -11.00 15.47
CA LEU A 699 17.62 -10.61 15.15
C LEU A 699 18.52 -10.40 16.38
N GLY A 700 18.23 -11.04 17.51
CA GLY A 700 19.01 -10.92 18.75
C GLY A 700 20.49 -11.28 18.57
N GLU A 701 20.80 -12.28 17.73
CA GLU A 701 22.17 -12.67 17.35
C GLU A 701 22.94 -11.59 16.58
N SER A 702 22.22 -10.61 16.01
CA SER A 702 22.80 -9.50 15.26
C SER A 702 23.04 -8.26 16.14
N LEU A 703 22.52 -8.26 17.37
CA LEU A 703 22.81 -7.23 18.34
C LEU A 703 24.23 -7.45 18.87
N GLN A 704 25.01 -6.38 19.00
CA GLN A 704 26.32 -6.48 19.65
C GLN A 704 26.09 -6.95 21.10
N ASN A 705 26.86 -7.95 21.55
CA ASN A 705 26.86 -8.33 22.97
C ASN A 705 27.10 -7.06 23.78
N MET A 706 26.11 -6.62 24.56
CA MET A 706 26.34 -5.66 25.63
C MET A 706 27.19 -6.39 26.68
N ALA A 707 28.50 -6.42 26.45
CA ALA A 707 29.48 -6.81 27.44
C ALA A 707 29.67 -5.68 28.45
#